data_AF-A0A9W4WJ28-F1
#
_entry.id   AF-A0A9W4WJ28-F1
#
_cell.length_a   1.000
_cell.length_b   1.000
_cell.length_c   1.000
_cell.angle_alpha   90.00
_cell.angle_beta   90.00
_cell.angle_gamma   90.00
#
_symmetry.space_group_name_H-M   'P 1'
#
loop_
_entity.id
_entity.type
_entity.pdbx_description
1 polymer ?
#
loop_
_entity_poly.entity_id
_entity_poly.type
_entity_poly.pdbx_seq_one_letter_code
_entity_poly.pdbx_strand_id
1 'polypeptide(L)'
;MSVITGQINIDNNFSKVADVKLKFVIFSDNDNFSCDKLFFWDILPSINTNTSFSVKVPLIARERLADVNAIKVSVELETRVRPTFNNNLTDLLEYQIYKAKFNETIILPFKDSSLKIIISSGDFILNASDIEQFVAKLILVHTHLSTFNEKRNVAHGGCPVNQFSVMTKNIKDGKWFFRFVHGLNSEPIPVNKDDLEIFDDHFGKKLVELWNGNLPIEKIFTLRQLLNITLSDTKQKSFVVADGAHISWSQATKDINRQLRFLITCQTNKDQKQPIDLIFVVSSPVLDSDELFLQVAAWSNTHRAFNFYQRNNKNEWWWLGNSWHALKDPTRGKGPFDGHVNVELEHIVKDAVSEWNTIRLDNATDQTSLNVNNVTEFMRQVIDNTTYNIIAIDKEYSTIMSQDILIIPSSFFINIDMINQLSDYIDPDLSPIKVNADMYLNSIKKYQVCLKDDDKVIEQGDGMFAFPVPEPAFEDTSLLSTLLNRRIMNKVEVPALLSPKFILCLLMTDFCNPLDSKCRFRLMKYIPDTAHYNNNTKSYDLVENIVKNIKSGAIKSSKDCVETVFLFYWNLTDEALKKNCKEIIEQYFANLQMNLQKQDGVDDLIQLANSRRRMFRRKPLSEFDLTFPTYNNIASDALSLEMTPQGTVRLTLNYTLSDLGKFSITSKNSYILDRFDPPAYLNDMNPDLQQEWSERVKTWTQNAIKGYPDDYTFDGLRLQYFDPTSTFTSEDAAEVDIVWTAFPNQVKKNSVTDKKRWETADSSRDVQDEYCEWSVLRDPKTGKITRVTFTCEGPEYWNLIAEKDPDKLLEMYKTIIGPAVKKEDLFGSNKKYNQKNKWNNNTNTGNIVHLIQQNNTLEAEIELGGGSSVVRVINGRVLTSEQELIKCGSYGSADRFSDPHIGATVNGFARQAADVTIRNPVAIYLNVLDTSAFDTPDKSDPDQYWKFVRGSDTHKLYVRAIYEVPAAKGFTVGDIKIGGKLIKYGAQIADFLTIRIPAVACRFGQRTVPALTGCRKPKAKSSLIAEKSRDFLNRSNLVMLNIDDKL
;
A
#
# COMPACT_ATOMS: atom_id res chain seq x y z
N MET A 1 25.34 -35.76 33.11
CA MET A 1 24.16 -34.88 33.17
C MET A 1 24.06 -34.34 34.57
N SER A 2 23.96 -33.03 34.74
CA SER A 2 23.60 -32.42 36.04
C SER A 2 22.13 -32.04 35.93
N VAL A 3 21.28 -32.49 36.86
CA VAL A 3 19.86 -32.13 36.90
C VAL A 3 19.72 -30.99 37.90
N ILE A 4 19.18 -29.85 37.47
CA ILE A 4 18.82 -28.78 38.40
C ILE A 4 17.39 -29.07 38.84
N THR A 5 17.25 -29.58 40.05
CA THR A 5 15.95 -29.79 40.70
C THR A 5 15.65 -28.59 41.60
N GLY A 6 14.45 -28.02 41.48
CA GLY A 6 14.00 -26.90 42.30
C GLY A 6 12.51 -27.04 42.62
N GLN A 7 12.06 -26.55 43.77
CA GLN A 7 10.66 -26.64 44.19
C GLN A 7 10.09 -25.22 44.33
N ILE A 8 8.97 -24.91 43.68
CA ILE A 8 8.28 -23.62 43.86
C ILE A 8 6.89 -23.92 44.39
N ASN A 9 6.61 -23.47 45.61
CA ASN A 9 5.27 -23.54 46.18
C ASN A 9 4.55 -22.21 45.88
N ILE A 10 3.48 -22.28 45.08
CA ILE A 10 2.61 -21.13 44.83
C ILE A 10 1.38 -21.30 45.72
N ASP A 11 1.21 -20.41 46.70
CA ASP A 11 0.02 -20.38 47.55
C ASP A 11 -1.01 -19.47 46.90
N ASN A 12 -2.10 -20.05 46.39
CA ASN A 12 -3.09 -19.33 45.60
C ASN A 12 -4.48 -19.46 46.24
N ASN A 13 -5.06 -18.35 46.68
CA ASN A 13 -6.44 -18.31 47.20
C ASN A 13 -7.50 -18.32 46.08
N PHE A 14 -7.10 -18.25 44.81
CA PHE A 14 -8.02 -18.40 43.68
C PHE A 14 -8.17 -19.89 43.32
N SER A 15 -9.41 -20.34 43.12
CA SER A 15 -9.74 -21.77 43.03
C SER A 15 -9.07 -22.52 41.86
N LYS A 16 -8.58 -21.84 40.80
CA LYS A 16 -7.80 -22.45 39.69
C LYS A 16 -6.88 -21.42 38.99
N VAL A 17 -5.56 -21.66 38.96
CA VAL A 17 -4.59 -21.03 38.01
C VAL A 17 -4.59 -21.83 36.71
N ALA A 18 -4.47 -21.16 35.55
CA ALA A 18 -4.39 -21.82 34.25
C ALA A 18 -2.96 -21.95 33.70
N ASP A 19 -2.07 -20.95 33.85
CA ASP A 19 -0.73 -21.00 33.26
C ASP A 19 0.33 -20.34 34.16
N VAL A 20 1.52 -20.97 34.24
CA VAL A 20 2.71 -20.42 34.93
C VAL A 20 3.87 -20.42 33.94
N LYS A 21 4.47 -19.27 33.66
CA LYS A 21 5.68 -19.16 32.83
C LYS A 21 6.90 -18.93 33.70
N LEU A 22 7.84 -19.86 33.65
CA LEU A 22 9.11 -19.76 34.36
C LEU A 22 10.23 -19.51 33.37
N LYS A 23 10.97 -18.42 33.57
CA LYS A 23 12.11 -18.05 32.75
C LYS A 23 13.38 -18.13 33.59
N PHE A 24 14.27 -19.05 33.22
CA PHE A 24 15.58 -19.20 33.83
C PHE A 24 16.63 -18.54 32.93
N VAL A 25 17.49 -17.70 33.50
CA VAL A 25 18.61 -17.06 32.80
C VAL A 25 19.88 -17.30 33.61
N ILE A 26 20.83 -18.05 33.05
CA ILE A 26 22.09 -18.40 33.72
C ILE A 26 23.16 -17.37 33.33
N PHE A 27 23.88 -16.83 34.32
CA PHE A 27 24.97 -15.87 34.14
C PHE A 27 26.29 -16.48 34.61
N SER A 28 27.39 -16.22 33.90
CA SER A 28 28.75 -16.42 34.42
C SER A 28 29.40 -15.06 34.63
N ASP A 29 30.34 -14.96 35.57
CA ASP A 29 30.96 -13.67 35.95
C ASP A 29 31.80 -13.04 34.82
N ASN A 30 32.04 -13.78 33.72
CA ASN A 30 32.97 -13.37 32.66
C ASN A 30 32.31 -13.01 31.32
N ASP A 31 30.99 -13.17 31.15
CA ASP A 31 30.32 -12.83 29.88
C ASP A 31 28.92 -12.24 30.09
N ASN A 32 28.66 -11.08 29.47
CA ASN A 32 27.31 -10.48 29.33
C ASN A 32 26.38 -11.31 28.40
N PHE A 33 26.75 -12.54 28.05
CA PHE A 33 25.95 -13.45 27.24
C PHE A 33 25.11 -14.35 28.15
N SER A 34 23.78 -14.30 28.00
CA SER A 34 22.92 -15.34 28.58
C SER A 34 23.22 -16.66 27.88
N CYS A 35 23.81 -17.61 28.60
CA CYS A 35 23.88 -18.99 28.10
C CYS A 35 22.48 -19.58 28.23
N ASP A 36 21.79 -19.66 27.09
CA ASP A 36 20.48 -20.27 26.86
C ASP A 36 19.31 -19.73 27.69
N LYS A 37 18.33 -19.11 27.00
CA LYS A 37 17.00 -18.88 27.58
C LYS A 37 16.24 -20.20 27.56
N LEU A 38 16.20 -20.90 28.68
CA LEU A 38 15.30 -22.04 28.87
C LEU A 38 13.92 -21.51 29.22
N PHE A 39 13.00 -21.59 28.25
CA PHE A 39 11.59 -21.31 28.46
C PHE A 39 10.89 -22.61 28.86
N PHE A 40 10.27 -22.62 30.03
CA PHE A 40 9.35 -23.68 30.40
C PHE A 40 7.91 -23.20 30.20
N TRP A 41 7.20 -23.93 29.36
CA TRP A 41 5.77 -23.78 29.09
C TRP A 41 5.10 -25.06 29.57
N ASP A 42 4.50 -25.04 30.75
CA ASP A 42 3.60 -26.11 31.18
C ASP A 42 2.22 -25.52 31.46
N ILE A 43 1.22 -26.06 30.76
CA ILE A 43 -0.20 -25.88 31.12
C ILE A 43 -0.42 -26.81 32.32
N LEU A 44 -0.23 -26.30 33.53
CA LEU A 44 -0.47 -27.09 34.74
C LEU A 44 -1.98 -27.14 35.01
N PRO A 45 -2.64 -28.30 34.88
CA PRO A 45 -4.04 -28.39 35.23
C PRO A 45 -4.18 -28.25 36.75
N SER A 46 -4.83 -27.18 37.20
CA SER A 46 -5.32 -27.01 38.58
C SER A 46 -4.31 -27.40 39.66
N ILE A 47 -3.39 -26.49 40.00
CA ILE A 47 -2.53 -26.67 41.17
C ILE A 47 -3.40 -26.58 42.42
N ASN A 48 -3.63 -27.72 43.10
CA ASN A 48 -3.74 -27.71 44.55
C ASN A 48 -2.31 -27.62 45.09
N THR A 49 -2.11 -26.75 46.07
CA THR A 49 -0.84 -26.42 46.76
C THR A 49 0.15 -27.60 46.86
N ASN A 50 1.45 -27.32 46.60
CA ASN A 50 2.64 -28.21 46.61
C ASN A 50 2.93 -29.04 45.33
N THR A 51 3.24 -28.38 44.21
CA THR A 51 3.76 -29.06 43.00
C THR A 51 5.26 -28.78 42.82
N SER A 52 6.06 -29.85 42.68
CA SER A 52 7.51 -29.77 42.42
C SER A 52 7.78 -30.03 40.94
N PHE A 53 8.67 -29.25 40.31
CA PHE A 53 9.14 -29.52 38.95
C PHE A 53 10.65 -29.80 38.94
N SER A 54 11.18 -30.43 37.89
CA SER A 54 12.61 -30.75 37.77
C SER A 54 13.09 -30.50 36.36
N VAL A 55 14.17 -29.75 36.20
CA VAL A 55 14.66 -29.31 34.88
C VAL A 55 15.97 -30.04 34.55
N LYS A 56 16.00 -30.73 33.40
CA LYS A 56 17.22 -31.32 32.84
C LYS A 56 17.87 -30.32 31.89
N VAL A 57 19.11 -29.93 32.16
CA VAL A 57 19.88 -29.03 31.29
C VAL A 57 20.61 -29.87 30.22
N PRO A 58 20.64 -29.45 28.93
CA PRO A 58 21.29 -30.20 27.85
C PRO A 58 22.79 -30.46 28.07
N LEU A 59 23.32 -31.51 27.45
CA LEU A 59 24.73 -31.94 27.60
C LEU A 59 25.77 -30.86 27.22
N ILE A 60 25.41 -29.96 26.29
CA ILE A 60 26.25 -28.87 25.77
C ILE A 60 26.57 -27.82 26.85
N ALA A 61 25.74 -27.69 27.91
CA ALA A 61 25.96 -26.70 28.98
C ALA A 61 27.09 -27.09 29.96
N ARG A 62 27.53 -28.35 29.96
CA ARG A 62 28.41 -28.89 31.03
C ARG A 62 29.81 -28.28 31.03
N GLU A 63 30.32 -27.87 29.88
CA GLU A 63 31.65 -27.23 29.74
C GLU A 63 31.63 -25.75 30.19
N ARG A 64 30.46 -25.12 30.27
CA ARG A 64 30.30 -23.70 30.67
C ARG A 64 29.75 -23.50 32.09
N LEU A 65 29.34 -24.57 32.76
CA LEU A 65 28.79 -24.52 34.13
C LEU A 65 29.86 -24.48 35.23
N ALA A 66 31.15 -24.61 34.90
CA ALA A 66 32.24 -24.59 35.89
C ALA A 66 32.48 -23.20 36.50
N ASP A 67 32.11 -22.13 35.78
CA ASP A 67 32.37 -20.72 36.15
C ASP A 67 31.08 -19.93 36.47
N VAL A 68 29.95 -20.63 36.69
CA VAL A 68 28.66 -20.02 36.99
C VAL A 68 28.54 -19.78 38.50
N ASN A 69 28.55 -18.52 38.91
CA ASN A 69 28.43 -18.14 40.32
C ASN A 69 27.00 -17.76 40.73
N ALA A 70 26.11 -17.43 39.79
CA ALA A 70 24.71 -17.11 40.07
C ALA A 70 23.73 -17.46 38.94
N ILE A 71 22.49 -17.79 39.30
CA ILE A 71 21.37 -17.97 38.35
C ILE A 71 20.33 -16.87 38.61
N LYS A 72 19.90 -16.20 37.53
CA LYS A 72 18.78 -15.27 37.56
C LYS A 72 17.50 -16.00 37.19
N VAL A 73 16.49 -15.90 38.05
CA VAL A 73 15.16 -16.46 37.78
C VAL A 73 14.16 -15.32 37.65
N SER A 74 13.39 -15.31 36.56
CA SER A 74 12.25 -14.41 36.37
C SER A 74 10.97 -15.25 36.28
N VAL A 75 10.01 -14.97 37.15
CA VAL A 75 8.73 -15.70 37.23
C VAL A 75 7.64 -14.83 36.65
N GLU A 76 7.02 -15.26 35.55
CA GLU A 76 5.87 -14.58 34.96
C GLU A 76 4.61 -15.41 35.18
N LEU A 77 3.67 -14.87 35.96
CA LEU A 77 2.39 -15.52 36.24
C LEU A 77 1.31 -14.92 35.33
N GLU A 78 0.69 -15.76 34.49
CA GLU A 78 -0.41 -15.33 33.63
C GLU A 78 -1.67 -16.12 34.01
N THR A 79 -2.55 -15.51 34.82
CA THR A 79 -3.83 -16.12 35.17
C THR A 79 -4.88 -15.82 34.11
N ARG A 80 -5.16 -16.77 33.21
CA ARG A 80 -6.32 -16.70 32.30
C ARG A 80 -7.53 -17.42 32.91
N VAL A 81 -8.70 -16.80 32.79
CA VAL A 81 -9.96 -17.31 33.33
C VAL A 81 -10.46 -18.48 32.47
N ARG A 82 -10.77 -19.62 33.10
CA ARG A 82 -11.80 -20.54 32.58
C ARG A 82 -13.15 -20.14 33.17
N PRO A 83 -14.25 -20.20 32.40
CA PRO A 83 -15.58 -20.14 33.00
C PRO A 83 -15.72 -21.27 34.02
N THR A 84 -15.97 -20.94 35.29
CA THR A 84 -16.47 -21.93 36.25
C THR A 84 -17.94 -22.15 35.98
N PHE A 85 -18.25 -23.18 35.19
CA PHE A 85 -19.59 -23.74 35.18
C PHE A 85 -19.84 -24.34 36.57
N ASN A 86 -20.81 -23.81 37.31
CA ASN A 86 -21.37 -24.57 38.42
C ASN A 86 -22.07 -25.80 37.83
N ASN A 87 -22.04 -26.94 38.53
CA ASN A 87 -22.53 -28.24 38.03
C ASN A 87 -24.00 -28.23 37.56
N ASN A 88 -24.75 -27.16 37.85
CA ASN A 88 -26.16 -26.99 37.51
C ASN A 88 -26.42 -25.89 36.45
N LEU A 89 -25.39 -25.28 35.85
CA LEU A 89 -25.49 -24.37 34.68
C LEU A 89 -26.50 -23.20 34.77
N THR A 90 -26.89 -22.76 35.97
CA THR A 90 -28.11 -21.95 36.21
C THR A 90 -27.90 -20.48 36.60
N ASP A 91 -26.67 -20.02 36.91
CA ASP A 91 -26.42 -18.63 37.36
C ASP A 91 -25.65 -17.77 36.36
N LEU A 92 -25.72 -16.43 36.55
CA LEU A 92 -24.98 -15.39 35.81
C LEU A 92 -23.46 -15.68 35.75
N LEU A 93 -22.87 -15.57 34.57
CA LEU A 93 -21.42 -15.68 34.36
C LEU A 93 -20.73 -14.39 34.84
N GLU A 94 -20.04 -14.47 35.98
CA GLU A 94 -19.08 -13.44 36.40
C GLU A 94 -17.69 -13.73 35.81
N TYR A 95 -17.12 -12.77 35.08
CA TYR A 95 -15.76 -12.83 34.56
C TYR A 95 -14.88 -11.87 35.36
N GLN A 96 -13.79 -12.38 35.93
CA GLN A 96 -12.76 -11.56 36.57
C GLN A 96 -11.41 -11.90 35.94
N ILE A 97 -10.94 -11.05 35.03
CA ILE A 97 -9.64 -11.23 34.38
C ILE A 97 -8.58 -10.63 35.31
N TYR A 98 -7.73 -11.49 35.86
CA TYR A 98 -6.58 -11.07 36.65
C TYR A 98 -5.32 -11.15 35.79
N LYS A 99 -4.68 -10.01 35.49
CA LYS A 99 -3.33 -9.99 34.92
C LYS A 99 -2.38 -9.47 35.99
N ALA A 100 -1.62 -10.37 36.63
CA ALA A 100 -0.64 -10.02 37.63
C ALA A 100 0.77 -10.23 37.07
N LYS A 101 1.44 -9.15 36.66
CA LYS A 101 2.83 -9.22 36.21
C LYS A 101 3.75 -9.10 37.42
N PHE A 102 4.39 -10.19 37.82
CA PHE A 102 5.47 -10.17 38.81
C PHE A 102 6.80 -9.99 38.07
N ASN A 103 7.43 -8.83 38.22
CA ASN A 103 8.75 -8.56 37.67
C ASN A 103 9.76 -8.44 38.82
N GLU A 104 10.01 -9.55 39.50
CA GLU A 104 11.08 -9.64 40.51
C GLU A 104 12.24 -10.46 39.96
N THR A 105 13.45 -10.03 40.24
CA THR A 105 14.68 -10.69 39.83
C THR A 105 15.33 -11.30 41.06
N ILE A 106 15.37 -12.62 41.13
CA ILE A 106 16.06 -13.32 42.22
C ILE A 106 17.41 -13.80 41.68
N ILE A 107 18.49 -13.35 42.31
CA ILE A 107 19.86 -13.80 42.04
C ILE A 107 20.17 -14.89 43.06
N LEU A 108 20.33 -16.13 42.60
CA LEU A 108 20.59 -17.27 43.47
C LEU A 108 22.06 -17.71 43.32
N PRO A 109 22.85 -17.77 44.40
CA PRO A 109 24.24 -18.23 44.33
C PRO A 109 24.29 -19.73 43.97
N PHE A 110 25.14 -20.10 43.02
CA PHE A 110 25.27 -21.47 42.52
C PHE A 110 26.41 -22.19 43.28
N LYS A 111 26.12 -22.76 44.46
CA LYS A 111 27.04 -23.64 45.19
C LYS A 111 26.46 -25.05 45.32
N ASP A 112 27.28 -26.05 45.04
CA ASP A 112 27.04 -27.48 45.27
C ASP A 112 25.95 -28.17 44.41
N SER A 113 25.78 -27.73 43.17
CA SER A 113 24.98 -28.44 42.13
C SER A 113 23.51 -28.74 42.49
N SER A 114 22.94 -28.08 43.50
CA SER A 114 21.53 -28.23 43.85
C SER A 114 20.92 -26.90 44.30
N LEU A 115 19.74 -26.56 43.78
CA LEU A 115 19.05 -25.30 44.07
C LEU A 115 17.72 -25.59 44.76
N LYS A 116 17.55 -25.18 46.03
CA LYS A 116 16.32 -25.41 46.81
C LYS A 116 15.56 -24.09 46.99
N ILE A 117 14.27 -24.05 46.67
CA ILE A 117 13.39 -22.89 46.86
C ILE A 117 12.18 -23.32 47.73
N ILE A 118 11.76 -22.48 48.67
CA ILE A 118 10.65 -22.67 49.64
C ILE A 118 9.84 -21.36 49.68
N ILE A 119 8.51 -21.42 49.68
CA ILE A 119 7.62 -20.27 49.92
C ILE A 119 6.47 -20.71 50.84
N SER A 120 6.28 -20.02 51.97
CA SER A 120 5.26 -20.26 52.99
C SER A 120 4.48 -19.00 53.36
N SER A 121 3.18 -19.18 53.60
CA SER A 121 2.21 -18.22 54.13
C SER A 121 2.38 -18.02 55.65
N GLY A 122 2.26 -16.77 56.11
CA GLY A 122 1.95 -16.38 57.51
C GLY A 122 2.84 -16.94 58.63
N ASP A 123 3.70 -16.06 59.16
CA ASP A 123 4.45 -16.15 60.42
C ASP A 123 5.46 -17.31 60.58
N PHE A 124 6.70 -17.10 60.11
CA PHE A 124 7.96 -17.23 60.89
C PHE A 124 9.22 -17.03 60.00
N ILE A 125 10.26 -16.48 60.63
CA ILE A 125 11.52 -15.92 60.09
C ILE A 125 12.44 -17.00 59.50
N LEU A 126 13.09 -16.70 58.37
CA LEU A 126 14.27 -17.44 57.87
C LEU A 126 15.47 -16.49 57.81
N ASN A 127 16.45 -16.72 58.69
CA ASN A 127 17.68 -15.95 58.79
C ASN A 127 18.56 -16.15 57.54
N ALA A 128 18.68 -15.10 56.75
CA ALA A 128 19.87 -14.77 55.99
C ALA A 128 20.08 -13.27 56.18
N SER A 129 21.08 -12.92 56.99
CA SER A 129 21.55 -11.55 57.17
C SER A 129 21.91 -10.95 55.81
N ASP A 130 21.40 -9.75 55.52
CA ASP A 130 21.80 -8.83 54.44
C ASP A 130 20.94 -8.75 53.17
N ILE A 131 19.61 -8.82 53.27
CA ILE A 131 18.75 -8.28 52.21
C ILE A 131 17.67 -7.38 52.83
N GLU A 132 17.83 -6.08 52.62
CA GLU A 132 16.90 -5.03 53.03
C GLU A 132 15.49 -5.23 52.42
N GLN A 133 14.48 -4.76 53.17
CA GLN A 133 13.05 -4.92 52.95
C GLN A 133 12.59 -4.71 51.49
N PHE A 134 11.88 -5.68 50.92
CA PHE A 134 11.16 -5.53 49.65
C PHE A 134 9.75 -4.96 49.88
N VAL A 135 9.45 -3.83 49.20
CA VAL A 135 8.08 -3.28 49.08
C VAL A 135 7.52 -3.68 47.72
N ALA A 136 6.69 -4.72 47.68
CA ALA A 136 5.99 -5.14 46.47
C ALA A 136 4.90 -4.12 46.09
N LYS A 137 5.02 -3.47 44.91
CA LYS A 137 3.90 -2.74 44.30
C LYS A 137 3.09 -3.70 43.45
N LEU A 138 1.93 -4.10 43.96
CA LEU A 138 0.92 -4.83 43.19
C LEU A 138 0.39 -3.92 42.07
N ILE A 139 0.54 -4.30 40.80
CA ILE A 139 -0.27 -3.75 39.71
C ILE A 139 -1.48 -4.67 39.56
N LEU A 140 -2.54 -4.36 40.31
CA LEU A 140 -3.83 -5.04 40.23
C LEU A 140 -4.61 -4.38 39.08
N VAL A 141 -4.65 -5.00 37.90
CA VAL A 141 -5.60 -4.59 36.86
C VAL A 141 -6.94 -5.23 37.20
N HIS A 142 -7.79 -4.49 37.90
CA HIS A 142 -9.15 -4.92 38.20
C HIS A 142 -10.07 -4.48 37.06
N THR A 143 -10.45 -5.41 36.18
CA THR A 143 -11.57 -5.18 35.27
C THR A 143 -12.83 -5.81 35.87
N HIS A 144 -13.55 -5.03 36.68
CA HIS A 144 -14.97 -5.31 36.92
C HIS A 144 -15.72 -5.12 35.59
N LEU A 145 -15.92 -6.20 34.84
CA LEU A 145 -16.98 -6.24 33.83
C LEU A 145 -18.30 -6.38 34.59
N SER A 146 -18.85 -5.25 35.05
CA SER A 146 -20.19 -5.23 35.62
C SER A 146 -21.20 -5.56 34.51
N THR A 147 -22.04 -6.56 34.79
CA THR A 147 -23.35 -6.84 34.19
C THR A 147 -23.70 -6.03 32.93
N PHE A 148 -23.68 -6.67 31.75
CA PHE A 148 -24.36 -6.15 30.56
C PHE A 148 -25.87 -6.36 30.71
N ASN A 149 -26.50 -5.55 31.54
CA ASN A 149 -27.91 -5.21 31.41
C ASN A 149 -27.95 -3.80 30.84
N GLU A 150 -28.16 -3.67 29.53
CA GLU A 150 -29.08 -2.69 28.95
C GLU A 150 -29.08 -2.78 27.42
N LYS A 151 -30.30 -2.74 26.88
CA LYS A 151 -30.63 -2.68 25.46
C LYS A 151 -29.76 -1.65 24.72
N ARG A 152 -28.88 -2.10 23.83
CA ARG A 152 -28.43 -1.28 22.69
C ARG A 152 -28.60 -2.05 21.40
N ASN A 153 -29.21 -1.36 20.44
CA ASN A 153 -29.56 -1.87 19.14
C ASN A 153 -28.31 -2.21 18.32
N VAL A 154 -28.28 -3.45 17.85
CA VAL A 154 -27.86 -3.91 16.52
C VAL A 154 -26.52 -3.34 16.01
N ALA A 155 -25.51 -4.21 16.05
CA ALA A 155 -24.29 -4.11 15.27
C ALA A 155 -24.54 -3.58 13.85
N HIS A 156 -23.79 -2.57 13.43
CA HIS A 156 -23.67 -2.21 12.03
C HIS A 156 -23.10 -3.40 11.23
N GLY A 157 -24.02 -4.24 10.75
CA GLY A 157 -24.15 -4.62 9.34
C GLY A 157 -22.92 -5.10 8.58
N GLY A 158 -22.17 -6.08 9.08
CA GLY A 158 -21.19 -6.83 8.27
C GLY A 158 -21.77 -8.00 7.46
N CYS A 159 -23.00 -8.46 7.76
CA CYS A 159 -23.58 -9.64 7.10
C CYS A 159 -24.86 -9.31 6.31
N PRO A 160 -24.96 -9.69 5.01
CA PRO A 160 -26.14 -9.44 4.17
C PRO A 160 -27.46 -9.98 4.75
N VAL A 161 -27.40 -11.02 5.58
CA VAL A 161 -28.57 -11.73 6.09
C VAL A 161 -29.39 -10.90 7.07
N ASN A 162 -28.78 -9.92 7.77
CA ASN A 162 -29.53 -9.03 8.67
C ASN A 162 -30.49 -8.11 7.90
N GLN A 163 -30.18 -7.73 6.65
CA GLN A 163 -31.10 -6.93 5.81
C GLN A 163 -32.32 -7.74 5.35
N PHE A 164 -32.20 -9.06 5.18
CA PHE A 164 -33.31 -9.94 4.79
C PHE A 164 -34.15 -10.43 5.98
N SER A 165 -33.66 -10.31 7.22
CA SER A 165 -34.40 -10.70 8.43
C SER A 165 -35.75 -9.96 8.60
N VAL A 166 -35.89 -8.78 7.97
CA VAL A 166 -37.07 -7.91 8.06
C VAL A 166 -38.22 -8.34 7.14
N MET A 167 -38.00 -9.22 6.16
CA MET A 167 -39.07 -9.71 5.28
C MET A 167 -39.33 -11.20 5.49
N THR A 168 -40.63 -11.54 5.50
CA THR A 168 -41.28 -12.87 5.63
C THR A 168 -41.47 -13.41 7.06
N LYS A 169 -42.73 -13.45 7.50
CA LYS A 169 -43.25 -14.36 8.54
C LYS A 169 -43.52 -15.70 7.84
N ASN A 170 -42.84 -16.79 8.20
CA ASN A 170 -43.22 -18.12 7.73
C ASN A 170 -43.08 -19.25 8.78
N ILE A 171 -43.25 -18.95 10.07
CA ILE A 171 -43.51 -19.99 11.08
C ILE A 171 -45.02 -20.31 11.11
N LYS A 172 -45.56 -20.80 9.99
CA LYS A 172 -46.89 -21.43 9.97
C LYS A 172 -46.93 -22.85 9.40
N ASP A 173 -45.84 -23.33 8.78
CA ASP A 173 -45.79 -24.65 8.11
C ASP A 173 -44.71 -25.63 8.62
N GLY A 174 -44.07 -25.37 9.77
CA GLY A 174 -43.08 -26.29 10.38
C GLY A 174 -41.71 -26.38 9.67
N LYS A 175 -41.39 -25.46 8.76
CA LYS A 175 -40.12 -25.37 8.04
C LYS A 175 -39.16 -24.42 8.76
N TRP A 176 -37.98 -24.90 9.15
CA TRP A 176 -36.99 -24.15 9.95
C TRP A 176 -35.55 -24.26 9.42
N PHE A 177 -35.31 -25.13 8.43
CA PHE A 177 -34.01 -25.29 7.79
C PHE A 177 -34.11 -24.89 6.31
N PHE A 178 -33.28 -23.93 5.90
CA PHE A 178 -33.35 -23.28 4.59
C PHE A 178 -31.98 -23.24 3.93
N ARG A 179 -31.98 -23.13 2.60
CA ARG A 179 -30.81 -22.78 1.78
C ARG A 179 -30.96 -21.36 1.24
N PHE A 180 -29.91 -20.58 1.35
CA PHE A 180 -29.85 -19.21 0.84
C PHE A 180 -28.42 -18.80 0.51
N VAL A 181 -28.05 -18.86 -0.77
CA VAL A 181 -26.76 -18.40 -1.26
C VAL A 181 -26.91 -17.00 -1.85
N HIS A 182 -26.43 -16.00 -1.12
CA HIS A 182 -26.58 -14.60 -1.50
C HIS A 182 -25.89 -14.30 -2.84
N GLY A 183 -26.66 -13.75 -3.78
CA GLY A 183 -26.24 -13.51 -5.16
C GLY A 183 -26.74 -14.55 -6.17
N LEU A 184 -27.10 -15.75 -5.70
CA LEU A 184 -27.80 -16.77 -6.51
C LEU A 184 -29.29 -16.85 -6.18
N ASN A 185 -29.65 -16.67 -4.91
CA ASN A 185 -31.03 -16.78 -4.45
C ASN A 185 -31.60 -15.41 -4.12
N SER A 186 -32.82 -15.15 -4.61
CA SER A 186 -33.59 -13.94 -4.30
C SER A 186 -34.37 -14.05 -2.99
N GLU A 187 -34.59 -15.28 -2.51
CA GLU A 187 -35.34 -15.60 -1.29
C GLU A 187 -34.85 -16.93 -0.67
N PRO A 188 -35.02 -17.15 0.65
CA PRO A 188 -34.65 -18.41 1.30
C PRO A 188 -35.56 -19.56 0.85
N ILE A 189 -34.95 -20.71 0.51
CA ILE A 189 -35.68 -21.88 0.01
C ILE A 189 -35.63 -22.99 1.06
N PRO A 190 -36.77 -23.58 1.47
CA PRO A 190 -36.77 -24.68 2.43
C PRO A 190 -35.99 -25.89 1.93
N VAL A 191 -35.23 -26.52 2.83
CA VAL A 191 -34.54 -27.78 2.56
C VAL A 191 -35.57 -28.90 2.32
N ASN A 192 -35.30 -29.73 1.31
CA ASN A 192 -36.09 -30.91 0.96
C ASN A 192 -35.21 -32.18 0.86
N LYS A 193 -35.81 -33.33 0.54
CA LYS A 193 -35.10 -34.63 0.49
C LYS A 193 -33.96 -34.68 -0.55
N ASP A 194 -34.08 -33.93 -1.63
CA ASP A 194 -33.07 -33.89 -2.69
C ASP A 194 -31.86 -33.03 -2.29
N ASP A 195 -32.00 -32.15 -1.30
CA ASP A 195 -30.92 -31.31 -0.79
C ASP A 195 -30.03 -32.06 0.23
N LEU A 196 -30.42 -33.26 0.69
CA LEU A 196 -29.73 -33.96 1.78
C LEU A 196 -28.29 -34.34 1.47
N GLU A 197 -27.96 -34.53 0.18
CA GLU A 197 -26.59 -34.81 -0.25
C GLU A 197 -25.64 -33.66 0.05
N ILE A 198 -26.13 -32.41 0.14
CA ILE A 198 -25.33 -31.20 0.42
C ILE A 198 -24.80 -31.20 1.86
N PHE A 199 -25.56 -31.76 2.81
CA PHE A 199 -25.34 -31.66 4.24
C PHE A 199 -24.59 -32.88 4.80
N ASP A 200 -23.47 -33.22 4.15
CA ASP A 200 -22.68 -34.41 4.48
C ASP A 200 -21.56 -34.13 5.50
N ASP A 201 -21.32 -32.88 5.86
CA ASP A 201 -20.42 -32.52 6.95
C ASP A 201 -21.01 -32.91 8.32
N HIS A 202 -20.15 -32.96 9.33
CA HIS A 202 -20.54 -33.43 10.66
C HIS A 202 -21.64 -32.55 11.32
N PHE A 203 -21.73 -31.26 10.99
CA PHE A 203 -22.78 -30.38 11.50
C PHE A 203 -24.08 -30.51 10.69
N GLY A 204 -23.99 -30.44 9.36
CA GLY A 204 -25.11 -30.58 8.43
C GLY A 204 -25.86 -31.90 8.61
N LYS A 205 -25.16 -33.03 8.79
CA LYS A 205 -25.76 -34.34 9.06
C LYS A 205 -26.66 -34.32 10.30
N LYS A 206 -26.24 -33.61 11.36
CA LYS A 206 -27.02 -33.47 12.57
C LYS A 206 -28.22 -32.53 12.41
N LEU A 207 -28.07 -31.45 11.66
CA LEU A 207 -29.22 -30.61 11.27
C LEU A 207 -30.26 -31.43 10.50
N VAL A 208 -29.83 -32.31 9.60
CA VAL A 208 -30.71 -33.24 8.87
C VAL A 208 -31.40 -34.25 9.80
N GLU A 209 -30.70 -34.83 10.78
CA GLU A 209 -31.30 -35.72 11.79
C GLU A 209 -32.41 -35.02 12.58
N LEU A 210 -32.17 -33.77 13.01
CA LEU A 210 -33.15 -32.93 13.70
C LEU A 210 -34.33 -32.56 12.79
N TRP A 211 -34.05 -32.22 11.53
CA TRP A 211 -35.07 -31.86 10.54
C TRP A 211 -36.01 -33.03 10.23
N ASN A 212 -35.48 -34.26 10.22
CA ASN A 212 -36.27 -35.48 10.06
C ASN A 212 -37.08 -35.89 11.32
N GLY A 213 -36.98 -35.14 12.42
CA GLY A 213 -37.73 -35.40 13.66
C GLY A 213 -37.14 -36.47 14.57
N ASN A 214 -35.88 -36.89 14.34
CA ASN A 214 -35.22 -37.90 15.18
C ASN A 214 -34.72 -37.33 16.52
N LEU A 215 -34.68 -36.01 16.67
CA LEU A 215 -34.22 -35.27 17.85
C LEU A 215 -35.10 -34.02 18.07
N PRO A 216 -35.24 -33.49 19.30
CA PRO A 216 -36.04 -32.29 19.57
C PRO A 216 -35.38 -31.03 18.98
N ILE A 217 -36.15 -30.19 18.28
CA ILE A 217 -35.66 -28.98 17.58
C ILE A 217 -35.19 -27.86 18.53
N GLU A 218 -35.80 -27.73 19.72
CA GLU A 218 -35.61 -26.62 20.68
C GLU A 218 -34.21 -26.55 21.32
N LYS A 219 -33.27 -27.28 20.74
CA LYS A 219 -32.10 -27.85 21.37
C LYS A 219 -30.84 -27.59 20.52
N ILE A 220 -30.94 -26.75 19.49
CA ILE A 220 -29.81 -26.35 18.63
C ILE A 220 -29.80 -24.86 18.29
N PHE A 221 -30.65 -24.07 18.96
CA PHE A 221 -30.72 -22.65 18.67
C PHE A 221 -29.72 -21.89 19.51
N THR A 222 -29.46 -22.22 20.78
CA THR A 222 -28.38 -21.55 21.53
C THR A 222 -27.02 -22.24 21.36
N LEU A 223 -25.93 -21.51 21.63
CA LEU A 223 -24.58 -22.08 21.56
C LEU A 223 -24.42 -23.27 22.51
N ARG A 224 -24.95 -23.19 23.74
CA ARG A 224 -24.86 -24.29 24.71
C ARG A 224 -25.59 -25.54 24.22
N GLN A 225 -26.78 -25.36 23.67
CA GLN A 225 -27.57 -26.47 23.18
C GLN A 225 -26.92 -27.12 21.94
N LEU A 226 -26.39 -26.29 21.02
CA LEU A 226 -25.59 -26.71 19.87
C LEU A 226 -24.40 -27.59 20.27
N LEU A 227 -23.61 -27.16 21.26
CA LEU A 227 -22.44 -27.91 21.75
C LEU A 227 -22.84 -29.26 22.38
N ASN A 228 -23.94 -29.29 23.13
CA ASN A 228 -24.39 -30.49 23.85
C ASN A 228 -24.90 -31.61 22.95
N ILE A 229 -25.50 -31.29 21.80
CA ILE A 229 -26.20 -32.28 20.97
C ILE A 229 -25.39 -32.66 19.74
N THR A 230 -24.70 -31.68 19.17
CA THR A 230 -24.15 -31.79 17.84
C THR A 230 -22.69 -32.23 17.87
N LEU A 231 -21.98 -32.01 18.99
CA LEU A 231 -20.51 -32.03 19.07
C LEU A 231 -19.97 -32.77 20.31
N SER A 232 -20.75 -33.67 20.92
CA SER A 232 -20.42 -34.34 22.19
C SER A 232 -19.16 -35.22 22.15
N ASP A 233 -18.79 -35.77 20.99
CA ASP A 233 -17.62 -36.66 20.81
C ASP A 233 -16.43 -35.96 20.13
N THR A 234 -16.33 -34.65 20.27
CA THR A 234 -15.26 -33.83 19.67
C THR A 234 -14.29 -33.30 20.71
N LYS A 235 -13.01 -33.20 20.34
CA LYS A 235 -12.04 -32.39 21.06
C LYS A 235 -12.34 -30.92 20.78
N GLN A 236 -12.73 -30.21 21.83
CA GLN A 236 -13.10 -28.80 21.75
C GLN A 236 -11.96 -27.89 22.20
N LYS A 237 -11.73 -26.81 21.46
CA LYS A 237 -10.95 -25.66 21.93
C LYS A 237 -11.83 -24.42 21.83
N SER A 238 -11.81 -23.58 22.86
CA SER A 238 -12.62 -22.36 22.91
C SER A 238 -11.72 -21.15 23.01
N PHE A 239 -12.07 -20.13 22.23
CA PHE A 239 -11.36 -18.87 22.11
C PHE A 239 -12.35 -17.73 22.31
N VAL A 240 -11.88 -16.63 22.91
CA VAL A 240 -12.60 -15.35 22.92
C VAL A 240 -11.82 -14.42 22.01
N VAL A 241 -12.50 -13.89 21.01
CA VAL A 241 -11.94 -12.93 20.06
C VAL A 241 -12.69 -11.62 20.26
N ALA A 242 -11.96 -10.52 20.33
CA ALA A 242 -12.55 -9.20 20.45
C ALA A 242 -11.63 -8.18 19.83
N ASP A 243 -12.21 -7.21 19.15
CA ASP A 243 -11.50 -6.00 18.79
C ASP A 243 -11.56 -5.00 19.96
N GLY A 244 -10.44 -4.31 20.24
CA GLY A 244 -10.34 -3.40 21.38
C GLY A 244 -10.35 -4.07 22.77
N ALA A 245 -10.23 -5.41 22.88
CA ALA A 245 -10.10 -6.08 24.19
C ALA A 245 -8.83 -5.68 24.96
N HIS A 246 -7.81 -5.21 24.27
CA HIS A 246 -6.59 -4.65 24.86
C HIS A 246 -6.82 -3.29 25.52
N ILE A 247 -7.88 -2.58 25.13
CA ILE A 247 -8.21 -1.25 25.64
C ILE A 247 -8.86 -1.40 27.02
N SER A 248 -8.12 -0.95 28.03
CA SER A 248 -8.55 -1.02 29.43
C SER A 248 -9.91 -0.34 29.64
N TRP A 249 -10.72 -0.94 30.51
CA TRP A 249 -12.00 -0.35 30.89
C TRP A 249 -11.78 0.89 31.76
N SER A 250 -12.53 1.95 31.47
CA SER A 250 -12.60 3.20 32.21
C SER A 250 -13.96 3.85 31.96
N GLN A 251 -14.33 4.88 32.72
CA GLN A 251 -15.57 5.61 32.48
C GLN A 251 -15.63 6.25 31.08
N ALA A 252 -14.48 6.61 30.49
CA ALA A 252 -14.40 7.18 29.15
C ALA A 252 -14.52 6.12 28.03
N THR A 253 -14.12 4.88 28.34
CA THR A 253 -14.07 3.73 27.42
C THR A 253 -15.18 2.70 27.69
N LYS A 254 -16.14 3.02 28.55
CA LYS A 254 -17.27 2.16 28.93
C LYS A 254 -18.21 1.85 27.76
N ASP A 255 -18.31 2.79 26.82
CA ASP A 255 -19.23 2.71 25.68
C ASP A 255 -18.57 2.11 24.43
N ILE A 256 -17.27 1.76 24.47
CA ILE A 256 -16.59 1.13 23.33
C ILE A 256 -17.24 -0.21 23.03
N ASN A 257 -17.58 -0.41 21.76
CA ASN A 257 -18.07 -1.69 21.28
C ASN A 257 -16.89 -2.65 21.04
N ARG A 258 -16.52 -3.44 22.06
CA ARG A 258 -15.41 -4.40 21.97
C ARG A 258 -15.69 -5.64 21.11
N GLN A 259 -16.84 -5.67 20.43
CA GLN A 259 -17.20 -6.68 19.42
C GLN A 259 -16.88 -8.13 19.81
N LEU A 260 -17.04 -8.50 21.09
CA LEU A 260 -16.67 -9.82 21.61
C LEU A 260 -17.38 -10.94 20.84
N ARG A 261 -16.62 -12.00 20.54
CA ARG A 261 -17.08 -13.24 19.91
C ARG A 261 -16.47 -14.44 20.61
N PHE A 262 -17.27 -15.49 20.76
CA PHE A 262 -16.77 -16.81 21.10
C PHE A 262 -16.50 -17.57 19.81
N LEU A 263 -15.28 -18.08 19.66
CA LEU A 263 -14.90 -18.99 18.59
C LEU A 263 -14.60 -20.36 19.22
N ILE A 264 -15.27 -21.41 18.77
CA ILE A 264 -15.05 -22.77 19.25
C ILE A 264 -14.65 -23.63 18.07
N THR A 265 -13.54 -24.34 18.20
CA THR A 265 -13.18 -25.39 17.25
C THR A 265 -13.45 -26.76 17.82
N CYS A 266 -14.06 -27.60 17.00
CA CYS A 266 -14.38 -28.97 17.32
C CYS A 266 -13.75 -29.87 16.26
N GLN A 267 -12.99 -30.86 16.72
CA GLN A 267 -12.41 -31.91 15.88
C GLN A 267 -12.83 -33.27 16.42
N THR A 268 -13.26 -34.20 15.57
CA THR A 268 -13.67 -35.53 16.04
C THR A 268 -12.48 -36.31 16.63
N ASN A 269 -12.73 -37.10 17.68
CA ASN A 269 -11.69 -37.89 18.35
C ASN A 269 -11.21 -39.12 17.53
N LYS A 270 -11.69 -39.31 16.30
CA LYS A 270 -11.34 -40.46 15.46
C LYS A 270 -10.03 -40.18 14.72
N ASP A 271 -8.99 -40.94 15.08
CA ASP A 271 -7.66 -41.13 14.47
C ASP A 271 -7.08 -39.98 13.60
N GLN A 272 -5.90 -39.45 13.98
CA GLN A 272 -5.17 -38.36 13.29
C GLN A 272 -4.75 -38.68 11.83
N LYS A 273 -5.06 -39.87 11.33
CA LYS A 273 -4.79 -40.35 9.96
C LYS A 273 -6.01 -40.30 9.03
N GLN A 274 -7.18 -39.89 9.52
CA GLN A 274 -8.44 -39.75 8.78
C GLN A 274 -8.66 -38.28 8.35
N PRO A 275 -9.52 -38.01 7.34
CA PRO A 275 -9.65 -36.68 6.75
C PRO A 275 -10.14 -35.62 7.75
N ILE A 276 -9.83 -34.34 7.47
CA ILE A 276 -10.13 -33.20 8.34
C ILE A 276 -11.63 -33.21 8.67
N ASP A 277 -12.00 -33.20 9.95
CA ASP A 277 -13.40 -33.20 10.40
C ASP A 277 -13.56 -32.06 11.40
N LEU A 278 -13.45 -30.85 10.85
CA LEU A 278 -13.25 -29.60 11.59
C LEU A 278 -14.49 -28.72 11.52
N ILE A 279 -14.91 -28.22 12.69
CA ILE A 279 -16.05 -27.33 12.83
C ILE A 279 -15.60 -26.08 13.58
N PHE A 280 -15.92 -24.91 13.04
CA PHE A 280 -15.79 -23.62 13.68
C PHE A 280 -17.17 -23.09 14.05
N VAL A 281 -17.37 -22.74 15.31
CA VAL A 281 -18.61 -22.11 15.79
C VAL A 281 -18.28 -20.70 16.26
N VAL A 282 -18.94 -19.70 15.70
CA VAL A 282 -18.77 -18.28 16.07
C VAL A 282 -20.07 -17.77 16.68
N SER A 283 -20.01 -17.26 17.91
CA SER A 283 -21.19 -16.80 18.66
C SER A 283 -20.96 -15.43 19.28
N SER A 284 -22.07 -14.72 19.50
CA SER A 284 -22.11 -13.55 20.40
C SER A 284 -21.66 -13.90 21.83
N PRO A 285 -21.32 -12.89 22.67
CA PRO A 285 -20.91 -13.13 24.05
C PRO A 285 -22.06 -13.62 24.94
N VAL A 286 -23.32 -13.47 24.49
CA VAL A 286 -24.50 -13.99 25.19
C VAL A 286 -24.76 -15.41 24.69
N LEU A 287 -24.14 -16.38 25.36
CA LEU A 287 -24.10 -17.80 24.93
C LEU A 287 -25.49 -18.44 24.72
N ASP A 288 -26.49 -18.01 25.49
CA ASP A 288 -27.86 -18.54 25.44
C ASP A 288 -28.86 -17.66 24.69
N SER A 289 -28.40 -16.59 24.03
CA SER A 289 -29.29 -15.77 23.21
C SER A 289 -29.76 -16.57 22.00
N ASP A 290 -31.06 -16.58 21.74
CA ASP A 290 -31.74 -17.12 20.55
C ASP A 290 -31.88 -16.09 19.41
N GLU A 291 -31.60 -14.81 19.69
CA GLU A 291 -31.71 -13.70 18.72
C GLU A 291 -30.37 -13.23 18.12
N LEU A 292 -29.28 -13.28 18.90
CA LEU A 292 -27.98 -12.72 18.51
C LEU A 292 -27.23 -13.58 17.46
N PHE A 293 -26.06 -13.14 17.02
CA PHE A 293 -25.31 -13.85 15.98
C PHE A 293 -24.81 -15.23 16.44
N LEU A 294 -25.05 -16.27 15.63
CA LEU A 294 -24.50 -17.62 15.77
C LEU A 294 -24.27 -18.24 14.37
N GLN A 295 -23.03 -18.58 14.06
CA GLN A 295 -22.62 -19.17 12.78
C GLN A 295 -21.75 -20.41 12.98
N VAL A 296 -21.78 -21.30 11.99
CA VAL A 296 -20.99 -22.53 11.96
C VAL A 296 -20.36 -22.70 10.58
N ALA A 297 -19.05 -22.93 10.52
CA ALA A 297 -18.36 -23.42 9.34
C ALA A 297 -17.92 -24.86 9.60
N ALA A 298 -18.32 -25.81 8.75
CA ALA A 298 -18.05 -27.24 8.96
C ALA A 298 -17.46 -27.87 7.70
N TRP A 299 -16.38 -28.62 7.85
CA TRP A 299 -15.69 -29.25 6.73
C TRP A 299 -16.48 -30.45 6.18
N SER A 300 -16.72 -30.46 4.87
CA SER A 300 -17.32 -31.57 4.15
C SER A 300 -16.24 -32.41 3.47
N ASN A 301 -16.21 -33.70 3.79
CA ASN A 301 -15.28 -34.65 3.17
C ASN A 301 -15.71 -35.08 1.76
N THR A 302 -17.02 -35.12 1.46
CA THR A 302 -17.50 -35.44 0.10
C THR A 302 -17.28 -34.25 -0.82
N HIS A 303 -17.63 -33.03 -0.38
CA HIS A 303 -17.53 -31.83 -1.21
C HIS A 303 -16.16 -31.16 -1.16
N ARG A 304 -15.30 -31.53 -0.20
CA ARG A 304 -13.97 -30.96 -0.02
C ARG A 304 -13.97 -29.44 0.11
N ALA A 305 -14.91 -28.94 0.89
CA ALA A 305 -15.13 -27.53 1.15
C ALA A 305 -15.74 -27.33 2.54
N PHE A 306 -15.62 -26.12 3.10
CA PHE A 306 -16.43 -25.74 4.25
C PHE A 306 -17.85 -25.43 3.81
N ASN A 307 -18.83 -26.03 4.48
CA ASN A 307 -20.22 -25.62 4.46
C ASN A 307 -20.44 -24.55 5.53
N PHE A 308 -21.18 -23.49 5.18
CA PHE A 308 -21.43 -22.36 6.06
C PHE A 308 -22.89 -22.30 6.45
N TYR A 309 -23.13 -22.16 7.75
CA TYR A 309 -24.44 -22.16 8.35
C TYR A 309 -24.60 -20.95 9.26
N GLN A 310 -25.80 -20.39 9.29
CA GLN A 310 -26.15 -19.29 10.18
C GLN A 310 -27.52 -19.51 10.80
N ARG A 311 -27.62 -19.23 12.10
CA ARG A 311 -28.89 -19.07 12.78
C ARG A 311 -29.40 -17.63 12.61
N ASN A 312 -30.69 -17.47 12.31
CA ASN A 312 -31.34 -16.17 12.33
C ASN A 312 -32.15 -15.94 13.63
N ASN A 313 -32.69 -14.73 13.79
CA ASN A 313 -33.49 -14.34 14.96
C ASN A 313 -34.93 -14.92 14.98
N LYS A 314 -35.27 -15.79 14.03
CA LYS A 314 -36.57 -16.48 13.96
C LYS A 314 -36.45 -17.97 14.32
N ASN A 315 -35.33 -18.38 14.92
CA ASN A 315 -35.02 -19.79 15.16
C ASN A 315 -35.07 -20.62 13.87
N GLU A 316 -34.47 -20.10 12.80
CA GLU A 316 -34.25 -20.83 11.56
C GLU A 316 -32.74 -20.99 11.34
N TRP A 317 -32.35 -22.13 10.76
CA TRP A 317 -31.00 -22.38 10.28
C TRP A 317 -30.95 -22.19 8.77
N TRP A 318 -29.98 -21.43 8.30
CA TRP A 318 -29.76 -21.17 6.90
C TRP A 318 -28.39 -21.74 6.50
N TRP A 319 -28.37 -22.62 5.51
CA TRP A 319 -27.14 -22.96 4.79
C TRP A 319 -26.87 -21.86 3.76
N LEU A 320 -25.72 -21.21 3.90
CA LEU A 320 -25.33 -20.02 3.14
C LEU A 320 -24.48 -20.34 1.90
N GLY A 321 -24.24 -21.62 1.64
CA GLY A 321 -23.34 -22.10 0.62
C GLY A 321 -22.12 -22.82 1.21
N ASN A 322 -21.23 -23.21 0.32
CA ASN A 322 -19.93 -23.78 0.65
C ASN A 322 -18.79 -22.96 0.03
N SER A 323 -17.53 -23.23 0.39
CA SER A 323 -16.35 -22.50 -0.11
C SER A 323 -16.27 -22.39 -1.64
N TRP A 324 -16.85 -23.33 -2.40
CA TRP A 324 -16.90 -23.24 -3.87
C TRP A 324 -17.76 -22.10 -4.39
N HIS A 325 -18.77 -21.68 -3.62
CA HIS A 325 -19.61 -20.55 -3.99
C HIS A 325 -18.84 -19.22 -3.89
N ALA A 326 -17.84 -19.09 -3.03
CA ALA A 326 -17.04 -17.86 -2.93
C ALA A 326 -16.34 -17.50 -4.25
N LEU A 327 -16.06 -18.50 -5.08
CA LEU A 327 -15.31 -18.36 -6.32
C LEU A 327 -16.17 -17.97 -7.53
N LYS A 328 -17.50 -18.08 -7.43
CA LYS A 328 -18.41 -17.82 -8.55
C LYS A 328 -18.84 -16.34 -8.60
N ASP A 329 -18.82 -15.75 -9.79
CA ASP A 329 -19.16 -14.33 -10.03
C ASP A 329 -20.46 -13.82 -9.36
N PRO A 330 -21.60 -14.55 -9.33
CA PRO A 330 -22.79 -14.01 -8.68
C PRO A 330 -22.66 -13.88 -7.15
N THR A 331 -21.81 -14.70 -6.51
CA THR A 331 -21.74 -14.93 -5.06
C THR A 331 -20.44 -14.46 -4.41
N ARG A 332 -19.44 -14.12 -5.23
CA ARG A 332 -18.13 -13.61 -4.81
C ARG A 332 -18.28 -12.34 -3.96
N GLY A 333 -17.65 -12.33 -2.78
CA GLY A 333 -17.70 -11.20 -1.84
C GLY A 333 -19.07 -10.92 -1.22
N LYS A 334 -20.03 -11.85 -1.34
CA LYS A 334 -21.43 -11.67 -0.90
C LYS A 334 -21.85 -12.64 0.20
N GLY A 335 -20.97 -13.49 0.72
CA GLY A 335 -21.28 -14.53 1.71
C GLY A 335 -20.48 -14.39 3.02
N PRO A 336 -20.64 -15.33 3.98
CA PRO A 336 -19.98 -15.34 5.30
C PRO A 336 -18.45 -15.59 5.25
N PHE A 337 -17.80 -15.20 4.15
CA PHE A 337 -16.39 -15.49 3.83
C PHE A 337 -15.43 -14.42 4.38
N ASP A 338 -15.56 -14.08 5.67
CA ASP A 338 -14.68 -13.12 6.34
C ASP A 338 -14.07 -13.79 7.58
N GLY A 339 -12.80 -14.18 7.49
CA GLY A 339 -12.13 -15.03 8.48
C GLY A 339 -11.02 -14.30 9.22
N HIS A 340 -11.20 -14.12 10.53
CA HIS A 340 -10.15 -13.68 11.48
C HIS A 340 -9.49 -14.90 12.15
N VAL A 341 -8.16 -14.97 12.22
CA VAL A 341 -7.46 -16.10 12.87
C VAL A 341 -6.37 -15.64 13.83
N ASN A 342 -6.28 -16.35 14.96
CA ASN A 342 -5.35 -16.17 16.07
C ASN A 342 -4.32 -17.33 16.10
N VAL A 343 -3.15 -17.13 16.72
CA VAL A 343 -1.93 -17.95 16.55
C VAL A 343 -2.09 -19.46 16.88
N GLU A 344 -2.98 -19.85 17.80
CA GLU A 344 -3.19 -21.28 18.12
C GLU A 344 -4.06 -22.05 17.10
N LEU A 345 -4.77 -21.33 16.23
CA LEU A 345 -5.63 -21.86 15.17
C LEU A 345 -4.92 -21.93 13.81
N GLU A 346 -3.81 -21.21 13.68
CA GLU A 346 -3.10 -20.98 12.44
C GLU A 346 -2.75 -22.29 11.72
N HIS A 347 -2.14 -23.25 12.41
CA HIS A 347 -1.74 -24.53 11.81
C HIS A 347 -2.92 -25.30 11.21
N ILE A 348 -4.04 -25.37 11.95
CA ILE A 348 -5.23 -26.11 11.51
C ILE A 348 -5.83 -25.44 10.27
N VAL A 349 -5.89 -24.11 10.25
CA VAL A 349 -6.43 -23.35 9.12
C VAL A 349 -5.51 -23.43 7.91
N LYS A 350 -4.19 -23.30 8.09
CA LYS A 350 -3.19 -23.41 7.01
C LYS A 350 -3.25 -24.76 6.30
N ASP A 351 -3.40 -25.84 7.06
CA ASP A 351 -3.53 -27.19 6.50
C ASP A 351 -4.81 -27.32 5.66
N ALA A 352 -5.95 -26.87 6.19
CA ALA A 352 -7.24 -26.91 5.48
C ALA A 352 -7.24 -26.05 4.21
N VAL A 353 -6.65 -24.85 4.26
CA VAL A 353 -6.51 -23.95 3.10
C VAL A 353 -5.62 -24.56 2.02
N SER A 354 -4.53 -25.23 2.41
CA SER A 354 -3.62 -25.90 1.47
C SER A 354 -4.29 -27.10 0.78
N GLU A 355 -5.05 -27.89 1.53
CA GLU A 355 -5.85 -28.99 0.97
C GLU A 355 -6.94 -28.46 0.02
N TRP A 356 -7.64 -27.40 0.40
CA TRP A 356 -8.65 -26.75 -0.43
C TRP A 356 -8.08 -26.23 -1.76
N ASN A 357 -6.92 -25.55 -1.74
CA ASN A 357 -6.25 -25.07 -2.95
C ASN A 357 -5.80 -26.23 -3.87
N THR A 358 -5.31 -27.33 -3.30
CA THR A 358 -4.93 -28.51 -4.06
C THR A 358 -6.13 -29.12 -4.79
N ILE A 359 -7.25 -29.29 -4.08
CA ILE A 359 -8.45 -29.91 -4.62
C ILE A 359 -9.11 -29.05 -5.70
N ARG A 360 -9.08 -27.70 -5.57
CA ARG A 360 -9.53 -26.80 -6.65
C ARG A 360 -8.81 -27.07 -7.94
N LEU A 361 -7.50 -27.14 -7.86
CA LEU A 361 -6.65 -27.28 -9.02
C LEU A 361 -6.81 -28.66 -9.67
N ASP A 362 -6.96 -29.70 -8.85
CA ASP A 362 -7.26 -31.04 -9.32
C ASP A 362 -8.65 -31.13 -9.97
N ASN A 363 -9.68 -30.51 -9.40
CA ASN A 363 -11.02 -30.44 -10.00
C ASN A 363 -11.05 -29.63 -11.30
N ALA A 364 -10.16 -28.66 -11.44
CA ALA A 364 -10.00 -27.89 -12.66
C ALA A 364 -9.23 -28.65 -13.75
N THR A 365 -8.60 -29.78 -13.41
CA THR A 365 -7.79 -30.59 -14.33
C THR A 365 -8.61 -31.74 -14.89
N ASP A 366 -8.81 -31.74 -16.21
CA ASP A 366 -9.54 -32.79 -16.91
C ASP A 366 -8.79 -34.14 -16.81
N GLN A 367 -9.48 -35.18 -16.34
CA GLN A 367 -8.83 -36.46 -16.03
C GLN A 367 -8.30 -37.21 -17.26
N THR A 368 -8.77 -36.87 -18.48
CA THR A 368 -8.41 -37.59 -19.70
C THR A 368 -7.32 -36.85 -20.47
N SER A 369 -7.53 -35.56 -20.72
CA SER A 369 -6.62 -34.70 -21.46
C SER A 369 -5.51 -34.10 -20.59
N LEU A 370 -5.71 -34.08 -19.27
CA LEU A 370 -4.88 -33.36 -18.31
C LEU A 370 -4.87 -31.84 -18.53
N ASN A 371 -5.76 -31.28 -19.36
CA ASN A 371 -5.90 -29.83 -19.50
C ASN A 371 -6.45 -29.21 -18.21
N VAL A 372 -5.97 -28.02 -17.85
CA VAL A 372 -6.48 -27.29 -16.67
C VAL A 372 -7.35 -26.13 -17.14
N ASN A 373 -8.58 -26.05 -16.65
CA ASN A 373 -9.54 -24.96 -16.92
C ASN A 373 -9.57 -23.94 -15.77
N ASN A 374 -10.25 -22.81 -15.97
CA ASN A 374 -10.37 -21.71 -14.99
C ASN A 374 -9.00 -21.20 -14.51
N VAL A 375 -7.99 -21.23 -15.37
CA VAL A 375 -6.61 -20.84 -15.04
C VAL A 375 -6.53 -19.39 -14.57
N THR A 376 -7.42 -18.53 -15.07
CA THR A 376 -7.53 -17.13 -14.67
C THR A 376 -7.74 -16.98 -13.16
N GLU A 377 -8.52 -17.86 -12.52
CA GLU A 377 -8.80 -17.78 -11.08
C GLU A 377 -7.59 -18.14 -10.22
N PHE A 378 -6.79 -19.13 -10.65
CA PHE A 378 -5.55 -19.50 -9.98
C PHE A 378 -4.48 -18.42 -10.14
N MET A 379 -4.33 -17.89 -11.36
CA MET A 379 -3.39 -16.81 -11.64
C MET A 379 -3.75 -15.52 -10.91
N ARG A 380 -5.04 -15.27 -10.63
CA ARG A 380 -5.47 -14.12 -9.82
C ARG A 380 -4.88 -14.14 -8.42
N GLN A 381 -4.80 -15.30 -7.77
CA GLN A 381 -4.18 -15.44 -6.43
C GLN A 381 -2.64 -15.31 -6.45
N VAL A 382 -2.01 -15.58 -7.60
CA VAL A 382 -0.55 -15.43 -7.77
C VAL A 382 -0.17 -13.99 -8.13
N ILE A 383 -0.96 -13.34 -8.98
CA ILE A 383 -0.67 -12.01 -9.54
C ILE A 383 -1.18 -10.89 -8.63
N ASP A 384 -2.32 -11.09 -7.97
CA ASP A 384 -3.04 -10.12 -7.15
C ASP A 384 -3.25 -10.66 -5.73
N ASN A 385 -3.76 -9.81 -4.83
CA ASN A 385 -4.14 -10.20 -3.48
C ASN A 385 -5.67 -10.31 -3.42
N THR A 386 -6.17 -11.52 -3.21
CA THR A 386 -7.60 -11.78 -3.10
C THR A 386 -8.09 -11.66 -1.67
N THR A 387 -7.17 -11.76 -0.71
CA THR A 387 -7.38 -11.56 0.73
C THR A 387 -6.12 -10.99 1.41
N TYR A 388 -6.17 -10.68 2.71
CA TYR A 388 -5.07 -10.10 3.47
C TYR A 388 -4.93 -10.75 4.85
N ASN A 389 -3.69 -10.91 5.28
CA ASN A 389 -3.37 -11.12 6.69
C ASN A 389 -3.02 -9.78 7.36
N ILE A 390 -2.91 -9.80 8.68
CA ILE A 390 -2.43 -8.67 9.47
C ILE A 390 -1.15 -9.07 10.18
N ILE A 391 -0.12 -8.25 10.02
CA ILE A 391 1.16 -8.41 10.71
C ILE A 391 1.50 -7.17 11.52
N ALA A 392 2.21 -7.36 12.62
CA ALA A 392 2.72 -6.30 13.46
C ALA A 392 4.13 -6.65 13.94
N ILE A 393 4.81 -5.68 14.55
CA ILE A 393 6.04 -5.93 15.29
C ILE A 393 5.66 -6.76 16.54
N ASP A 394 6.45 -7.78 16.86
CA ASP A 394 6.30 -8.62 18.06
C ASP A 394 6.73 -7.86 19.34
N LYS A 395 6.12 -6.69 19.54
CA LYS A 395 6.30 -5.81 20.71
C LYS A 395 5.05 -4.95 20.90
N GLU A 396 4.54 -4.96 22.12
CA GLU A 396 3.41 -4.13 22.52
C GLU A 396 3.82 -2.65 22.44
N TYR A 397 3.01 -1.81 21.76
CA TYR A 397 3.33 -0.41 21.52
C TYR A 397 3.59 0.37 22.82
N SER A 398 2.78 0.09 23.86
CA SER A 398 2.89 0.69 25.20
C SER A 398 4.21 0.42 25.92
N THR A 399 4.96 -0.60 25.47
CA THR A 399 6.22 -1.05 26.08
C THR A 399 7.46 -0.60 25.32
N ILE A 400 7.29 0.16 24.24
CA ILE A 400 8.41 0.69 23.45
C ILE A 400 9.09 1.83 24.20
N MET A 401 10.41 1.70 24.34
CA MET A 401 11.31 2.69 24.90
C MET A 401 12.16 3.29 23.77
N SER A 402 12.51 4.58 23.83
CA SER A 402 13.26 5.28 22.77
C SER A 402 14.56 4.60 22.36
N GLN A 403 15.24 3.88 23.27
CA GLN A 403 16.48 3.16 22.98
C GLN A 403 16.29 1.81 22.28
N ASP A 404 15.06 1.36 22.08
CA ASP A 404 14.79 0.08 21.45
C ASP A 404 15.13 0.10 19.95
N ILE A 405 15.39 -1.09 19.41
CA ILE A 405 15.48 -1.32 17.97
C ILE A 405 14.27 -2.15 17.56
N LEU A 406 13.49 -1.60 16.65
CA LEU A 406 12.29 -2.23 16.11
C LEU A 406 12.65 -2.95 14.81
N ILE A 407 12.23 -4.21 14.67
CA ILE A 407 12.39 -4.98 13.43
C ILE A 407 11.08 -4.89 12.67
N ILE A 408 11.11 -4.26 11.49
CA ILE A 408 9.92 -4.09 10.66
C ILE A 408 9.67 -5.39 9.87
N PRO A 409 8.42 -5.89 9.79
CA PRO A 409 8.12 -7.12 9.05
C PRO A 409 8.53 -7.05 7.58
N SER A 410 9.31 -8.04 7.10
CA SER A 410 9.81 -8.08 5.72
C SER A 410 8.70 -8.20 4.67
N SER A 411 7.57 -8.83 5.03
CA SER A 411 6.37 -8.93 4.18
C SER A 411 5.77 -7.56 3.82
N PHE A 412 6.12 -6.51 4.56
CA PHE A 412 5.78 -5.13 4.20
C PHE A 412 6.60 -4.63 3.00
N PHE A 413 7.83 -5.11 2.79
CA PHE A 413 8.71 -4.57 1.75
C PHE A 413 8.77 -5.43 0.48
N ILE A 414 8.47 -6.72 0.60
CA ILE A 414 8.51 -7.70 -0.49
C ILE A 414 7.54 -8.84 -0.19
N ASN A 415 7.04 -9.53 -1.22
CA ASN A 415 6.26 -10.74 -1.00
C ASN A 415 7.19 -11.90 -0.59
N ILE A 416 7.51 -11.95 0.70
CA ILE A 416 8.47 -12.87 1.28
C ILE A 416 8.05 -14.34 1.08
N ASP A 417 6.75 -14.64 1.14
CA ASP A 417 6.25 -15.99 0.93
C ASP A 417 6.50 -16.48 -0.50
N MET A 418 6.33 -15.61 -1.51
CA MET A 418 6.69 -15.93 -2.89
C MET A 418 8.19 -16.17 -3.03
N ILE A 419 9.04 -15.35 -2.41
CA ILE A 419 10.51 -15.55 -2.43
C ILE A 419 10.89 -16.87 -1.77
N ASN A 420 10.31 -17.19 -0.61
CA ASN A 420 10.57 -18.43 0.12
C ASN A 420 10.21 -19.67 -0.72
N GLN A 421 9.14 -19.61 -1.51
CA GLN A 421 8.78 -20.69 -2.43
C GLN A 421 9.72 -20.81 -3.64
N LEU A 422 10.54 -19.79 -3.89
CA LEU A 422 11.56 -19.77 -4.93
C LEU A 422 12.98 -19.98 -4.37
N SER A 423 13.14 -20.40 -3.11
CA SER A 423 14.45 -20.50 -2.45
C SER A 423 15.45 -21.39 -3.20
N ASP A 424 14.97 -22.45 -3.85
CA ASP A 424 15.81 -23.34 -4.67
C ASP A 424 16.27 -22.69 -5.99
N TYR A 425 15.61 -21.61 -6.41
CA TYR A 425 15.87 -20.89 -7.66
C TYR A 425 16.64 -19.57 -7.45
N ILE A 426 16.29 -18.81 -6.41
CA ILE A 426 16.93 -17.55 -6.01
C ILE A 426 16.95 -17.42 -4.49
N ASP A 427 18.07 -16.96 -3.95
CA ASP A 427 18.29 -16.77 -2.51
C ASP A 427 18.98 -15.41 -2.26
N PRO A 428 18.20 -14.31 -2.26
CA PRO A 428 18.72 -12.97 -1.97
C PRO A 428 18.85 -12.76 -0.45
N ASP A 429 19.86 -12.00 -0.02
CA ASP A 429 19.96 -11.57 1.38
C ASP A 429 18.86 -10.56 1.73
N LEU A 430 17.91 -11.02 2.54
CA LEU A 430 16.79 -10.22 3.07
C LEU A 430 17.03 -9.88 4.54
N SER A 431 18.16 -9.24 4.80
CA SER A 431 18.56 -8.80 6.14
C SER A 431 17.42 -8.06 6.87
N PRO A 432 17.15 -8.38 8.16
CA PRO A 432 16.05 -7.76 8.90
C PRO A 432 16.18 -6.24 8.97
N ILE A 433 15.13 -5.55 8.54
CA ILE A 433 15.08 -4.09 8.51
C ILE A 433 14.85 -3.54 9.92
N LYS A 434 15.77 -2.69 10.37
CA LYS A 434 15.82 -2.14 11.73
C LYS A 434 15.55 -0.64 11.75
N VAL A 435 14.68 -0.22 12.65
CA VAL A 435 14.33 1.19 12.90
C VAL A 435 14.62 1.52 14.36
N ASN A 436 15.21 2.69 14.63
CA ASN A 436 15.36 3.18 15.99
C ASN A 436 13.99 3.59 16.55
N ALA A 437 13.64 3.10 17.73
CA ALA A 437 12.33 3.33 18.33
C ALA A 437 12.01 4.80 18.58
N ASP A 438 13.00 5.63 18.92
CA ASP A 438 12.78 7.06 19.12
C ASP A 438 12.25 7.74 17.85
N MET A 439 12.82 7.39 16.69
CA MET A 439 12.37 7.93 15.41
C MET A 439 10.95 7.48 15.06
N TYR A 440 10.64 6.21 15.34
CA TYR A 440 9.29 5.65 15.16
C TYR A 440 8.27 6.36 16.07
N LEU A 441 8.56 6.51 17.37
CA LEU A 441 7.71 7.23 18.32
C LEU A 441 7.52 8.70 17.92
N ASN A 442 8.57 9.34 17.41
CA ASN A 442 8.50 10.71 16.88
C ASN A 442 7.55 10.81 15.68
N SER A 443 7.59 9.85 14.75
CA SER A 443 6.66 9.79 13.61
C SER A 443 5.22 9.54 14.07
N ILE A 444 5.00 8.60 15.00
CA ILE A 444 3.68 8.32 15.59
C ILE A 444 3.06 9.60 16.19
N LYS A 445 3.86 10.38 16.92
CA LYS A 445 3.45 11.67 17.47
C LYS A 445 3.21 12.72 16.38
N LYS A 446 4.14 12.86 15.42
CA LYS A 446 4.06 13.82 14.31
C LYS A 446 2.77 13.65 13.50
N TYR A 447 2.40 12.41 13.25
CA TYR A 447 1.24 12.05 12.44
C TYR A 447 -0.04 11.77 13.26
N GLN A 448 -0.01 12.03 14.56
CA GLN A 448 -1.15 11.90 15.46
C GLN A 448 -1.88 10.56 15.27
N VAL A 449 -1.09 9.48 15.27
CA VAL A 449 -1.61 8.12 15.08
C VAL A 449 -2.45 7.76 16.31
N CYS A 450 -3.64 7.20 16.08
CA CYS A 450 -4.60 6.89 17.14
C CYS A 450 -5.60 5.80 16.72
N LEU A 451 -6.18 5.13 17.71
CA LEU A 451 -7.31 4.22 17.51
C LEU A 451 -8.64 4.99 17.59
N LYS A 452 -9.57 4.68 16.68
CA LYS A 452 -10.89 5.30 16.60
C LYS A 452 -12.01 4.26 16.56
N ASP A 453 -13.14 4.59 17.16
CA ASP A 453 -14.41 3.85 17.12
C ASP A 453 -15.49 4.88 16.75
N ASP A 454 -16.17 4.73 15.60
CA ASP A 454 -17.13 5.71 15.07
C ASP A 454 -16.59 7.17 15.10
N ASP A 455 -15.38 7.38 14.53
CA ASP A 455 -14.62 8.65 14.50
C ASP A 455 -14.13 9.20 15.85
N LYS A 456 -14.59 8.65 16.98
CA LYS A 456 -14.14 9.05 18.30
C LYS A 456 -12.75 8.47 18.58
N VAL A 457 -11.79 9.34 18.92
CA VAL A 457 -10.47 8.88 19.37
C VAL A 457 -10.60 8.18 20.71
N ILE A 458 -10.20 6.92 20.73
CA ILE A 458 -10.25 6.06 21.91
C ILE A 458 -8.90 6.04 22.62
N GLU A 459 -7.82 5.88 21.86
CA GLU A 459 -6.47 5.77 22.40
C GLU A 459 -5.48 6.45 21.45
N GLN A 460 -4.48 7.14 22.02
CA GLN A 460 -3.39 7.75 21.26
C GLN A 460 -2.25 6.75 21.10
N GLY A 461 -1.61 6.75 19.93
CA GLY A 461 -0.55 5.82 19.61
C GLY A 461 -0.96 4.80 18.55
N ASP A 462 -0.08 3.84 18.33
CA ASP A 462 -0.32 2.75 17.39
C ASP A 462 -1.30 1.71 18.00
N GLY A 463 -1.58 0.60 17.32
CA GLY A 463 -2.41 -0.49 17.84
C GLY A 463 -1.79 -1.20 19.07
N MET A 464 -2.42 -2.29 19.52
CA MET A 464 -1.91 -3.11 20.64
C MET A 464 -0.43 -3.49 20.46
N PHE A 465 -0.11 -4.01 19.28
CA PHE A 465 1.26 -4.23 18.83
C PHE A 465 1.68 -3.07 17.95
N ALA A 466 2.97 -2.74 17.96
CA ALA A 466 3.49 -1.66 17.14
C ALA A 466 3.46 -2.03 15.64
N PHE A 467 3.16 -1.03 14.80
CA PHE A 467 3.17 -1.14 13.35
C PHE A 467 2.26 -2.26 12.77
N PRO A 468 0.98 -2.39 13.18
CA PRO A 468 0.04 -3.30 12.57
C PRO A 468 -0.26 -2.84 11.14
N VAL A 469 -0.07 -3.70 10.15
CA VAL A 469 -0.27 -3.42 8.72
C VAL A 469 -0.84 -4.65 8.01
N PRO A 470 -1.57 -4.46 6.90
CA PRO A 470 -1.95 -5.59 6.06
C PRO A 470 -0.71 -6.21 5.39
N GLU A 471 -0.77 -7.51 5.13
CA GLU A 471 0.24 -8.27 4.38
C GLU A 471 -0.43 -9.33 3.46
N PRO A 472 0.29 -9.89 2.46
CA PRO A 472 -0.25 -10.95 1.62
C PRO A 472 -0.75 -12.13 2.47
N ALA A 473 -1.94 -12.65 2.15
CA ALA A 473 -2.51 -13.75 2.90
C ALA A 473 -1.89 -15.10 2.50
N PHE A 474 -1.78 -15.99 3.48
CA PHE A 474 -1.38 -17.39 3.24
C PHE A 474 -2.31 -18.11 2.25
N GLU A 475 -3.60 -17.77 2.22
CA GLU A 475 -4.57 -18.36 1.27
C GLU A 475 -4.20 -18.11 -0.19
N ASP A 476 -3.67 -16.93 -0.49
CA ASP A 476 -3.22 -16.57 -1.83
C ASP A 476 -1.87 -17.23 -2.14
N THR A 477 -0.95 -17.25 -1.17
CA THR A 477 0.41 -17.74 -1.40
C THR A 477 0.53 -19.26 -1.36
N SER A 478 -0.33 -19.99 -0.63
CA SER A 478 -0.20 -21.45 -0.49
C SER A 478 -0.39 -22.22 -1.80
N LEU A 479 -1.27 -21.72 -2.70
CA LEU A 479 -1.53 -22.30 -4.02
C LEU A 479 -0.28 -22.33 -4.91
N LEU A 480 0.61 -21.34 -4.77
CA LEU A 480 1.78 -21.21 -5.63
C LEU A 480 2.69 -22.44 -5.55
N SER A 481 2.78 -23.08 -4.38
CA SER A 481 3.55 -24.30 -4.17
C SER A 481 3.00 -25.45 -5.03
N THR A 482 1.68 -25.58 -5.14
CA THR A 482 0.99 -26.58 -5.96
C THR A 482 1.14 -26.29 -7.46
N LEU A 483 1.29 -25.02 -7.85
CA LEU A 483 1.48 -24.61 -9.25
C LEU A 483 2.93 -24.79 -9.73
N LEU A 484 3.90 -24.69 -8.82
CA LEU A 484 5.34 -24.86 -9.09
C LEU A 484 5.82 -26.31 -9.04
N ASN A 485 5.08 -27.20 -8.37
CA ASN A 485 5.47 -28.58 -8.15
C ASN A 485 4.68 -29.56 -9.03
N ARG A 486 5.26 -30.76 -9.21
CA ARG A 486 4.55 -31.89 -9.80
C ARG A 486 3.50 -32.41 -8.82
N ARG A 487 2.38 -32.87 -9.36
CA ARG A 487 1.23 -33.38 -8.59
C ARG A 487 0.99 -34.83 -8.93
N ILE A 488 0.42 -35.60 -8.00
CA ILE A 488 -0.07 -36.95 -8.29
C ILE A 488 -1.58 -36.92 -8.26
N MET A 489 -2.20 -37.09 -9.43
CA MET A 489 -3.65 -37.16 -9.60
C MET A 489 -4.03 -38.55 -10.08
N ASN A 490 -4.82 -39.31 -9.31
CA ASN A 490 -5.28 -40.66 -9.70
C ASN A 490 -4.14 -41.60 -10.18
N LYS A 491 -2.97 -41.55 -9.51
CA LYS A 491 -1.74 -42.29 -9.87
C LYS A 491 -1.07 -41.84 -11.18
N VAL A 492 -1.51 -40.73 -11.77
CA VAL A 492 -0.86 -40.06 -12.90
C VAL A 492 -0.05 -38.88 -12.35
N GLU A 493 1.20 -38.81 -12.75
CA GLU A 493 2.06 -37.66 -12.45
C GLU A 493 1.72 -36.52 -13.41
N VAL A 494 1.33 -35.38 -12.85
CA VAL A 494 0.98 -34.15 -13.57
C VAL A 494 2.12 -33.15 -13.37
N PRO A 495 2.69 -32.57 -14.45
CA PRO A 495 3.80 -31.62 -14.30
C PRO A 495 3.33 -30.30 -13.67
N ALA A 496 4.30 -29.48 -13.26
CA ALA A 496 4.05 -28.12 -12.79
C ALA A 496 3.40 -27.26 -13.90
N LEU A 497 2.48 -26.37 -13.52
CA LEU A 497 1.84 -25.43 -14.45
C LEU A 497 2.73 -24.19 -14.69
N LEU A 498 3.46 -23.77 -13.66
CA LEU A 498 4.30 -22.58 -13.67
C LEU A 498 5.76 -22.97 -13.44
N SER A 499 6.67 -22.07 -13.82
CA SER A 499 8.11 -22.24 -13.58
C SER A 499 8.63 -21.20 -12.59
N PRO A 500 9.67 -21.52 -11.79
CA PRO A 500 10.31 -20.55 -10.92
C PRO A 500 10.77 -19.27 -11.65
N LYS A 501 11.28 -19.43 -12.88
CA LYS A 501 11.63 -18.31 -13.78
C LYS A 501 10.45 -17.36 -14.01
N PHE A 502 9.29 -17.91 -14.35
CA PHE A 502 8.09 -17.14 -14.65
C PHE A 502 7.62 -16.35 -13.43
N ILE A 503 7.59 -16.99 -12.25
CA ILE A 503 7.21 -16.34 -11.00
C ILE A 503 8.19 -15.24 -10.61
N LEU A 504 9.50 -15.46 -10.78
CA LEU A 504 10.49 -14.42 -10.53
C LEU A 504 10.28 -13.21 -11.48
N CYS A 505 10.00 -13.43 -12.76
CA CYS A 505 9.69 -12.34 -13.70
C CYS A 505 8.40 -11.58 -13.32
N LEU A 506 7.35 -12.30 -12.87
CA LEU A 506 6.13 -11.69 -12.35
C LEU A 506 6.40 -10.85 -11.09
N LEU A 507 7.17 -11.38 -10.15
CA LEU A 507 7.52 -10.67 -8.92
C LEU A 507 8.32 -9.40 -9.23
N MET A 508 9.36 -9.50 -10.06
CA MET A 508 10.22 -8.37 -10.43
C MET A 508 9.52 -7.29 -11.25
N THR A 509 8.33 -7.58 -11.78
CA THR A 509 7.48 -6.57 -12.42
C THR A 509 7.05 -5.47 -11.46
N ASP A 510 6.99 -5.73 -10.14
CA ASP A 510 6.75 -4.75 -9.06
C ASP A 510 7.04 -5.36 -7.68
N PHE A 511 8.30 -5.70 -7.42
CA PHE A 511 8.68 -6.53 -6.26
C PHE A 511 8.59 -5.79 -4.91
N CYS A 512 8.68 -4.45 -4.92
CA CYS A 512 8.67 -3.61 -3.72
C CYS A 512 7.25 -3.28 -3.21
N ASN A 513 6.20 -3.63 -3.97
CA ASN A 513 4.80 -3.46 -3.60
C ASN A 513 4.08 -4.82 -3.54
N PRO A 514 4.17 -5.52 -2.38
CA PRO A 514 3.62 -6.87 -2.24
C PRO A 514 2.09 -6.93 -2.28
N LEU A 515 1.41 -5.82 -1.98
CA LEU A 515 -0.04 -5.69 -1.93
C LEU A 515 -0.62 -4.88 -3.09
N ASP A 516 -1.72 -5.33 -3.68
CA ASP A 516 -2.55 -4.63 -4.67
C ASP A 516 -1.72 -4.00 -5.80
N SER A 517 -0.71 -4.72 -6.28
CA SER A 517 0.18 -4.24 -7.34
C SER A 517 -0.61 -4.07 -8.64
N LYS A 518 -0.94 -2.81 -8.96
CA LYS A 518 -1.61 -2.44 -10.22
C LYS A 518 -0.78 -2.84 -11.45
N CYS A 519 0.55 -2.87 -11.32
CA CYS A 519 1.47 -3.33 -12.34
C CYS A 519 1.27 -4.82 -12.61
N ARG A 520 1.40 -5.67 -11.58
CA ARG A 520 1.18 -7.12 -11.73
C ARG A 520 -0.24 -7.42 -12.20
N PHE A 521 -1.26 -6.81 -11.61
CA PHE A 521 -2.67 -7.01 -11.98
C PHE A 521 -2.95 -6.74 -13.46
N ARG A 522 -2.27 -5.77 -14.09
CA ARG A 522 -2.41 -5.49 -15.53
C ARG A 522 -2.04 -6.68 -16.42
N LEU A 523 -1.18 -7.59 -15.96
CA LEU A 523 -0.82 -8.80 -16.69
C LEU A 523 -1.94 -9.85 -16.73
N MET A 524 -2.98 -9.73 -15.88
CA MET A 524 -4.13 -10.65 -15.84
C MET A 524 -4.82 -10.80 -17.19
N LYS A 525 -4.89 -9.74 -18.00
CA LYS A 525 -5.55 -9.77 -19.32
C LYS A 525 -4.86 -10.68 -20.36
N TYR A 526 -3.64 -11.14 -20.08
CA TYR A 526 -2.88 -12.04 -20.96
C TYR A 526 -2.96 -13.52 -20.54
N ILE A 527 -3.61 -13.81 -19.41
CA ILE A 527 -3.75 -15.15 -18.88
C ILE A 527 -4.84 -15.89 -19.69
N PRO A 528 -4.52 -17.01 -20.35
CA PRO A 528 -5.53 -17.84 -20.98
C PRO A 528 -6.32 -18.58 -19.89
N ASP A 529 -7.61 -18.82 -20.13
CA ASP A 529 -8.45 -19.50 -19.14
C ASP A 529 -8.25 -21.03 -19.11
N THR A 530 -7.60 -21.58 -20.14
CA THR A 530 -7.24 -23.00 -20.23
C THR A 530 -5.75 -23.16 -20.47
N ALA A 531 -5.12 -24.09 -19.75
CA ALA A 531 -3.77 -24.59 -19.99
C ALA A 531 -3.84 -25.98 -20.62
N HIS A 532 -3.24 -26.15 -21.80
CA HIS A 532 -3.27 -27.42 -22.51
C HIS A 532 -2.04 -28.26 -22.18
N TYR A 533 -2.27 -29.52 -21.82
CA TYR A 533 -1.20 -30.48 -21.58
C TYR A 533 -0.75 -31.11 -22.89
N ASN A 534 0.57 -31.08 -23.14
CA ASN A 534 1.18 -31.71 -24.30
C ASN A 534 1.84 -33.03 -23.89
N ASN A 535 1.27 -34.15 -24.37
CA ASN A 535 1.76 -35.49 -24.03
C ASN A 535 3.16 -35.81 -24.58
N ASN A 536 3.59 -35.14 -25.67
CA ASN A 536 4.90 -35.36 -26.26
C ASN A 536 6.01 -34.68 -25.45
N THR A 537 5.77 -33.45 -24.98
CA THR A 537 6.73 -32.67 -24.19
C THR A 537 6.60 -32.89 -22.68
N LYS A 538 5.50 -33.51 -22.24
CA LYS A 538 5.12 -33.69 -20.84
C LYS A 538 5.09 -32.35 -20.08
N SER A 539 4.54 -31.31 -20.70
CA SER A 539 4.47 -29.95 -20.17
C SER A 539 3.18 -29.25 -20.57
N TYR A 540 2.84 -28.17 -19.86
CA TYR A 540 1.75 -27.27 -20.22
C TYR A 540 2.23 -26.14 -21.14
N ASP A 541 1.35 -25.70 -22.04
CA ASP A 541 1.58 -24.54 -22.92
C ASP A 541 1.31 -23.19 -22.24
N LEU A 542 0.87 -23.19 -20.98
CA LEU A 542 0.38 -22.01 -20.26
C LEU A 542 1.38 -20.85 -20.26
N VAL A 543 2.60 -21.08 -19.76
CA VAL A 543 3.62 -20.03 -19.66
C VAL A 543 4.00 -19.51 -21.05
N GLU A 544 4.10 -20.39 -22.05
CA GLU A 544 4.41 -20.01 -23.44
C GLU A 544 3.31 -19.13 -24.04
N ASN A 545 2.05 -19.48 -23.82
CA ASN A 545 0.89 -18.72 -24.27
C ASN A 545 0.78 -17.35 -23.57
N ILE A 546 0.99 -17.30 -22.25
CA ILE A 546 1.04 -16.03 -21.50
C ILE A 546 2.13 -15.12 -22.09
N VAL A 547 3.36 -15.62 -22.22
CA VAL A 547 4.48 -14.86 -22.75
C VAL A 547 4.21 -14.40 -24.19
N LYS A 548 3.64 -15.25 -25.03
CA LYS A 548 3.24 -14.91 -26.41
C LYS A 548 2.19 -13.80 -26.44
N ASN A 549 1.20 -13.86 -25.54
CA ASN A 549 0.17 -12.84 -25.40
C ASN A 549 0.77 -11.51 -24.93
N ILE A 550 1.67 -11.54 -23.93
CA ILE A 550 2.39 -10.35 -23.45
C ILE A 550 3.26 -9.74 -24.56
N LYS A 551 4.02 -10.55 -25.32
CA LYS A 551 4.80 -10.09 -26.48
C LYS A 551 3.91 -9.39 -27.52
N SER A 552 2.76 -9.98 -27.81
CA SER A 552 1.80 -9.42 -28.78
C SER A 552 1.19 -8.09 -28.29
N GLY A 553 0.94 -7.97 -26.98
CA GLY A 553 0.47 -6.74 -26.35
C GLY A 553 1.55 -5.64 -26.27
N ALA A 554 2.81 -6.03 -26.03
CA ALA A 554 3.94 -5.11 -25.94
C ALA A 554 4.24 -4.41 -27.27
N ILE A 555 4.08 -5.10 -28.41
CA ILE A 555 4.27 -4.52 -29.76
C ILE A 555 3.34 -3.32 -30.01
N LYS A 556 2.18 -3.30 -29.35
CA LYS A 556 1.17 -2.23 -29.46
C LYS A 556 1.31 -1.13 -28.41
N SER A 557 2.28 -1.24 -27.50
CA SER A 557 2.42 -0.40 -26.31
C SER A 557 3.74 0.39 -26.32
N SER A 558 3.86 1.43 -25.49
CA SER A 558 5.11 2.19 -25.33
C SER A 558 6.24 1.32 -24.73
N LYS A 559 7.51 1.72 -24.94
CA LYS A 559 8.70 0.98 -24.43
C LYS A 559 8.76 0.87 -22.89
N ASP A 560 7.98 1.66 -22.17
CA ASP A 560 7.96 1.70 -20.71
C ASP A 560 6.65 1.09 -20.15
N CYS A 561 6.03 0.14 -20.87
CA CYS A 561 4.84 -0.54 -20.39
C CYS A 561 5.19 -1.75 -19.49
N VAL A 562 4.26 -2.19 -18.64
CA VAL A 562 4.47 -3.33 -17.72
C VAL A 562 4.83 -4.61 -18.47
N GLU A 563 4.29 -4.76 -19.68
CA GLU A 563 4.60 -5.86 -20.57
C GLU A 563 6.08 -5.86 -20.96
N THR A 564 6.71 -4.69 -21.12
CA THR A 564 8.13 -4.59 -21.47
C THR A 564 9.03 -4.87 -20.28
N VAL A 565 8.65 -4.48 -19.06
CA VAL A 565 9.37 -4.83 -17.83
C VAL A 565 9.38 -6.35 -17.63
N PHE A 566 8.21 -6.99 -17.74
CA PHE A 566 8.12 -8.45 -17.65
C PHE A 566 9.01 -9.13 -18.72
N LEU A 567 8.94 -8.65 -19.98
CA LEU A 567 9.71 -9.23 -21.08
C LEU A 567 11.21 -8.99 -20.95
N PHE A 568 11.64 -7.89 -20.34
CA PHE A 568 13.05 -7.63 -20.05
C PHE A 568 13.63 -8.78 -19.21
N TYR A 569 13.01 -9.08 -18.06
CA TYR A 569 13.43 -10.18 -17.20
C TYR A 569 13.27 -11.54 -17.88
N TRP A 570 12.14 -11.78 -18.55
CA TRP A 570 11.86 -13.05 -19.21
C TRP A 570 12.90 -13.42 -20.28
N ASN A 571 13.41 -12.43 -21.01
CA ASN A 571 14.38 -12.62 -22.09
C ASN A 571 15.83 -12.79 -21.58
N LEU A 572 16.10 -12.61 -20.28
CA LEU A 572 17.41 -12.93 -19.72
C LEU A 572 17.65 -14.45 -19.70
N THR A 573 18.92 -14.85 -19.81
CA THR A 573 19.33 -16.22 -19.50
C THR A 573 19.05 -16.49 -18.02
N ASP A 574 18.85 -17.76 -17.65
CA ASP A 574 18.54 -18.10 -16.26
C ASP A 574 19.62 -17.65 -15.27
N GLU A 575 20.89 -17.77 -15.64
CA GLU A 575 22.01 -17.26 -14.85
C GLU A 575 21.97 -15.74 -14.69
N ALA A 576 21.75 -15.00 -15.79
CA ALA A 576 21.68 -13.55 -15.77
C ALA A 576 20.45 -13.05 -14.99
N LEU A 577 19.31 -13.73 -15.13
CA LEU A 577 18.08 -13.40 -14.40
C LEU A 577 18.31 -13.54 -12.89
N LYS A 578 18.79 -14.71 -12.44
CA LYS A 578 19.04 -14.98 -11.02
C LYS A 578 20.00 -13.97 -10.42
N LYS A 579 21.12 -13.71 -11.10
CA LYS A 579 22.14 -12.75 -10.66
C LYS A 579 21.55 -11.34 -10.57
N ASN A 580 20.91 -10.86 -11.63
CA ASN A 580 20.38 -9.50 -11.71
C ASN A 580 19.27 -9.27 -10.67
N CYS A 581 18.30 -10.20 -10.56
CA CYS A 581 17.23 -10.06 -9.58
C CYS A 581 17.76 -10.09 -8.14
N LYS A 582 18.74 -10.95 -7.85
CA LYS A 582 19.39 -11.01 -6.54
C LYS A 582 20.05 -9.68 -6.19
N GLU A 583 20.90 -9.16 -7.09
CA GLU A 583 21.58 -7.87 -6.90
C GLU A 583 20.58 -6.72 -6.70
N ILE A 584 19.48 -6.67 -7.47
CA ILE A 584 18.45 -5.64 -7.34
C ILE A 584 17.75 -5.73 -5.97
N ILE A 585 17.33 -6.92 -5.55
CA ILE A 585 16.60 -7.11 -4.30
C ILE A 585 17.51 -6.78 -3.10
N GLU A 586 18.76 -7.25 -3.11
CA GLU A 586 19.73 -6.97 -2.04
C GLU A 586 20.06 -5.47 -1.97
N GLN A 587 20.24 -4.81 -3.11
CA GLN A 587 20.47 -3.36 -3.16
C GLN A 587 19.24 -2.58 -2.65
N TYR A 588 18.03 -3.02 -2.98
CA TYR A 588 16.80 -2.43 -2.43
C TYR A 588 16.75 -2.55 -0.90
N PHE A 589 17.05 -3.71 -0.32
CA PHE A 589 17.09 -3.90 1.13
C PHE A 589 18.20 -3.06 1.79
N ALA A 590 19.36 -2.94 1.16
CA ALA A 590 20.42 -2.04 1.62
C ALA A 590 19.96 -0.58 1.63
N ASN A 591 19.30 -0.12 0.55
CA ASN A 591 18.79 1.24 0.44
C ASN A 591 17.68 1.52 1.46
N LEU A 592 16.75 0.58 1.66
CA LEU A 592 15.73 0.65 2.70
C LEU A 592 16.37 0.87 4.07
N GLN A 593 17.34 0.04 4.43
CA GLN A 593 18.02 0.16 5.72
C GLN A 593 18.70 1.53 5.87
N MET A 594 19.38 2.02 4.82
CA MET A 594 20.02 3.35 4.83
C MET A 594 19.00 4.49 4.99
N ASN A 595 17.86 4.42 4.32
CA ASN A 595 16.81 5.44 4.42
C ASN A 595 16.16 5.42 5.80
N LEU A 596 15.96 4.24 6.38
CA LEU A 596 15.37 4.05 7.71
C LEU A 596 16.32 4.36 8.87
N GLN A 597 17.58 4.71 8.59
CA GLN A 597 18.46 5.37 9.57
C GLN A 597 18.19 6.89 9.70
N LYS A 598 17.27 7.46 8.90
CA LYS A 598 16.96 8.89 8.88
C LYS A 598 15.50 9.13 9.26
N GLN A 599 15.21 10.21 10.00
CA GLN A 599 13.86 10.50 10.50
C GLN A 599 12.85 10.60 9.36
N ASP A 600 13.22 11.24 8.26
CA ASP A 600 12.38 11.37 7.07
C ASP A 600 12.03 10.00 6.45
N GLY A 601 12.97 9.06 6.44
CA GLY A 601 12.70 7.70 5.96
C GLY A 601 11.72 6.94 6.85
N VAL A 602 11.80 7.13 8.17
CA VAL A 602 10.82 6.55 9.11
C VAL A 602 9.46 7.25 8.98
N ASP A 603 9.45 8.55 8.72
CA ASP A 603 8.22 9.29 8.42
C ASP A 603 7.55 8.80 7.13
N ASP A 604 8.33 8.52 6.09
CA ASP A 604 7.85 7.94 4.83
C ASP A 604 7.29 6.53 5.04
N LEU A 605 7.97 5.70 5.84
CA LEU A 605 7.51 4.37 6.23
C LEU A 605 6.12 4.42 6.90
N ILE A 606 5.95 5.34 7.86
CA ILE A 606 4.73 5.50 8.64
C ILE A 606 3.57 6.02 7.77
N GLN A 607 3.85 6.95 6.85
CA GLN A 607 2.87 7.40 5.86
C GLN A 607 2.46 6.27 4.89
N LEU A 608 3.41 5.48 4.40
CA LEU A 608 3.13 4.31 3.55
C LEU A 608 2.29 3.27 4.29
N ALA A 609 2.57 3.02 5.57
CA ALA A 609 1.76 2.15 6.42
C ALA A 609 0.31 2.66 6.51
N ASN A 610 0.12 3.97 6.72
CA ASN A 610 -1.22 4.57 6.68
C ASN A 610 -1.91 4.36 5.32
N SER A 611 -1.20 4.58 4.21
CA SER A 611 -1.73 4.37 2.85
C SER A 611 -2.30 2.96 2.70
N ARG A 612 -1.54 1.94 3.13
CA ARG A 612 -1.97 0.53 3.04
C ARG A 612 -3.08 0.17 4.03
N ARG A 613 -3.09 0.74 5.23
CA ARG A 613 -4.23 0.61 6.17
C ARG A 613 -5.51 1.21 5.58
N ARG A 614 -5.43 2.38 4.93
CA ARG A 614 -6.58 3.00 4.23
C ARG A 614 -7.05 2.16 3.05
N MET A 615 -6.12 1.54 2.31
CA MET A 615 -6.45 0.60 1.25
C MET A 615 -7.23 -0.60 1.77
N PHE A 616 -6.78 -1.23 2.87
CA PHE A 616 -7.51 -2.33 3.52
C PHE A 616 -8.91 -1.91 3.97
N ARG A 617 -9.07 -0.72 4.57
CA ARG A 617 -10.38 -0.22 5.02
C ARG A 617 -11.44 -0.06 3.92
N ARG A 618 -11.04 -0.06 2.65
CA ARG A 618 -11.95 -0.01 1.50
C ARG A 618 -12.45 -1.40 1.08
N LYS A 619 -11.90 -2.47 1.66
CA LYS A 619 -12.27 -3.85 1.37
C LYS A 619 -13.41 -4.27 2.32
N PRO A 620 -14.31 -5.17 1.88
CA PRO A 620 -15.36 -5.72 2.75
C PRO A 620 -14.83 -6.33 4.06
N LEU A 621 -13.59 -6.85 4.02
CA LEU A 621 -12.85 -7.45 5.15
C LEU A 621 -12.61 -6.49 6.33
N SER A 622 -12.81 -5.18 6.14
CA SER A 622 -12.66 -4.18 7.19
C SER A 622 -13.91 -4.12 8.09
N GLU A 623 -14.12 -5.17 8.88
CA GLU A 623 -15.30 -5.32 9.74
C GLU A 623 -15.25 -4.47 11.03
N PHE A 624 -14.05 -4.16 11.52
CA PHE A 624 -13.88 -3.48 12.80
C PHE A 624 -13.00 -2.21 12.69
N ASP A 625 -13.48 -1.12 13.28
CA ASP A 625 -12.80 0.18 13.24
C ASP A 625 -11.43 0.18 13.93
N LEU A 626 -11.27 -0.64 14.97
CA LEU A 626 -10.09 -0.71 15.84
C LEU A 626 -8.99 -1.65 15.31
N THR A 627 -9.24 -2.33 14.19
CA THR A 627 -8.28 -3.29 13.59
C THR A 627 -6.96 -2.61 13.20
N PHE A 628 -7.04 -1.38 12.70
CA PHE A 628 -5.86 -0.58 12.37
C PHE A 628 -5.97 0.83 12.94
N PRO A 629 -4.85 1.43 13.38
CA PRO A 629 -4.82 2.84 13.77
C PRO A 629 -5.06 3.78 12.59
N THR A 630 -5.63 4.94 12.89
CA THR A 630 -5.89 6.06 11.99
C THR A 630 -5.00 7.25 12.32
N TYR A 631 -5.05 8.28 11.49
CA TYR A 631 -4.18 9.45 11.54
C TYR A 631 -5.07 10.68 11.61
N ASN A 632 -4.98 11.50 12.67
CA ASN A 632 -5.87 12.65 12.82
C ASN A 632 -5.55 13.80 11.85
N ASN A 633 -4.30 13.89 11.38
CA ASN A 633 -3.85 14.98 10.50
C ASN A 633 -3.69 14.56 9.03
N ILE A 634 -4.13 13.35 8.66
CA ILE A 634 -4.16 12.87 7.27
C ILE A 634 -5.58 12.41 6.96
N ALA A 635 -6.18 13.00 5.92
CA ALA A 635 -7.55 12.67 5.53
C ALA A 635 -7.69 11.20 5.08
N SER A 636 -8.88 10.62 5.30
CA SER A 636 -9.18 9.23 4.93
C SER A 636 -9.19 9.00 3.41
N ASP A 637 -9.36 10.05 2.62
CA ASP A 637 -9.31 10.08 1.17
C ASP A 637 -7.95 10.53 0.60
N ALA A 638 -6.93 10.73 1.44
CA ALA A 638 -5.59 11.09 1.01
C ALA A 638 -5.05 10.09 -0.03
N LEU A 639 -4.31 10.63 -1.01
CA LEU A 639 -3.72 9.87 -2.12
C LEU A 639 -2.94 8.66 -1.62
N SER A 640 -3.01 7.58 -2.41
CA SER A 640 -2.25 6.37 -2.14
C SER A 640 -0.75 6.61 -2.35
N LEU A 641 0.06 5.90 -1.57
CA LEU A 641 1.51 5.88 -1.63
C LEU A 641 1.99 4.47 -2.00
N GLU A 642 3.14 4.41 -2.67
CA GLU A 642 3.85 3.19 -3.05
C GLU A 642 5.35 3.28 -2.74
N MET A 643 5.99 2.12 -2.61
CA MET A 643 7.44 2.00 -2.46
C MET A 643 8.12 1.95 -3.84
N THR A 644 9.34 2.46 -3.95
CA THR A 644 10.17 2.35 -5.16
C THR A 644 11.34 1.36 -4.97
N PRO A 645 11.94 0.84 -6.06
CA PRO A 645 13.15 0.01 -5.98
C PRO A 645 14.35 0.66 -5.28
N GLN A 646 14.35 1.98 -5.10
CA GLN A 646 15.37 2.74 -4.37
C GLN A 646 15.10 2.81 -2.86
N GLY A 647 14.05 2.13 -2.37
CA GLY A 647 13.70 2.13 -0.95
C GLY A 647 13.12 3.48 -0.48
N THR A 648 12.50 4.24 -1.38
CA THR A 648 11.84 5.52 -1.09
C THR A 648 10.35 5.44 -1.36
N VAL A 649 9.56 6.34 -0.76
CA VAL A 649 8.10 6.38 -0.91
C VAL A 649 7.68 7.50 -1.85
N ARG A 650 6.71 7.23 -2.73
CA ARG A 650 6.11 8.22 -3.64
C ARG A 650 4.59 8.09 -3.70
N LEU A 651 3.91 9.06 -4.30
CA LEU A 651 2.48 8.97 -4.60
C LEU A 651 2.23 7.91 -5.67
N THR A 652 1.20 7.07 -5.45
CA THR A 652 0.64 6.19 -6.47
C THR A 652 -0.13 7.07 -7.46
N LEU A 653 0.58 7.62 -8.45
CA LEU A 653 -0.05 8.20 -9.62
C LEU A 653 -0.70 7.07 -10.41
N ASN A 654 -1.88 7.28 -11.00
CA ASN A 654 -2.40 6.33 -11.98
C ASN A 654 -1.39 6.25 -13.14
N TYR A 655 -0.65 5.15 -13.17
CA TYR A 655 0.35 4.75 -14.16
C TYR A 655 1.47 5.76 -14.46
N THR A 656 2.59 5.61 -13.76
CA THR A 656 3.93 5.87 -14.35
C THR A 656 4.87 4.70 -14.04
N LEU A 657 5.01 3.81 -15.04
CA LEU A 657 5.97 2.71 -15.11
C LEU A 657 7.43 3.19 -15.32
N SER A 658 7.73 4.43 -14.97
CA SER A 658 9.05 5.06 -15.18
C SER A 658 10.18 4.45 -14.34
N ASP A 659 9.87 3.66 -13.30
CA ASP A 659 10.85 3.30 -12.27
C ASP A 659 11.32 1.84 -12.31
N LEU A 660 10.66 0.98 -13.09
CA LEU A 660 11.01 -0.46 -13.20
C LEU A 660 11.66 -0.83 -14.55
N GLY A 661 11.82 0.16 -15.45
CA GLY A 661 12.46 0.01 -16.76
C GLY A 661 13.81 0.73 -16.94
N LYS A 662 14.30 1.47 -15.94
CA LYS A 662 15.52 2.29 -16.08
C LYS A 662 16.60 1.98 -15.04
N PHE A 663 16.99 0.71 -14.94
CA PHE A 663 18.40 0.36 -14.75
C PHE A 663 18.88 -0.41 -15.98
N SER A 664 18.72 0.20 -17.15
CA SER A 664 19.82 0.10 -18.09
C SER A 664 20.85 1.10 -17.59
N ILE A 665 21.93 0.59 -16.97
CA ILE A 665 23.23 1.19 -17.26
C ILE A 665 23.36 1.01 -18.77
N THR A 666 22.78 1.91 -19.57
CA THR A 666 23.32 2.08 -20.90
C THR A 666 24.73 2.53 -20.59
N SER A 667 25.70 1.63 -20.79
CA SER A 667 27.09 1.99 -20.99
C SER A 667 27.14 2.91 -22.20
N LYS A 668 26.68 4.15 -22.01
CA LYS A 668 26.94 5.25 -22.90
C LYS A 668 28.25 5.78 -22.36
N ASN A 669 29.28 5.65 -23.18
CA ASN A 669 30.44 6.50 -23.06
C ASN A 669 29.91 7.92 -22.81
N SER A 670 30.07 8.43 -21.60
CA SER A 670 31.02 9.50 -21.41
C SER A 670 31.02 10.47 -22.62
N TYR A 671 30.16 11.50 -22.59
CA TYR A 671 29.95 12.41 -23.72
C TYR A 671 29.83 13.89 -23.34
N ILE A 672 30.21 14.77 -24.26
CA ILE A 672 29.87 16.21 -24.25
C ILE A 672 28.78 16.40 -25.30
N LEU A 673 27.73 17.13 -24.96
CA LEU A 673 26.66 17.46 -25.90
C LEU A 673 27.18 18.52 -26.89
N ASP A 674 27.14 18.23 -28.20
CA ASP A 674 27.63 19.17 -29.22
C ASP A 674 26.87 20.51 -29.19
N ARG A 675 25.55 20.46 -29.01
CA ARG A 675 24.65 21.63 -28.94
C ARG A 675 23.31 21.26 -28.31
N PHE A 676 22.55 22.25 -27.84
CA PHE A 676 21.15 22.03 -27.49
C PHE A 676 20.28 21.99 -28.76
N ASP A 677 19.49 20.93 -28.89
CA ASP A 677 18.55 20.76 -29.99
C ASP A 677 17.24 21.53 -29.73
N PRO A 678 16.49 21.89 -30.78
CA PRO A 678 15.12 22.40 -30.65
C PRO A 678 14.20 21.43 -29.90
N PRO A 679 13.15 21.92 -29.20
CA PRO A 679 12.18 21.08 -28.50
C PRO A 679 11.65 19.98 -29.39
N ALA A 680 11.58 18.74 -28.86
CA ALA A 680 11.16 17.55 -29.61
C ALA A 680 11.89 17.31 -30.95
N TYR A 681 13.11 17.84 -31.13
CA TYR A 681 13.87 17.78 -32.39
C TYR A 681 13.09 18.36 -33.59
N LEU A 682 12.28 19.40 -33.34
CA LEU A 682 11.54 20.09 -34.39
C LEU A 682 12.49 20.67 -35.43
N ASN A 683 12.12 20.49 -36.70
CA ASN A 683 12.95 20.83 -37.85
C ASN A 683 12.52 22.11 -38.58
N ASP A 684 11.66 22.94 -37.96
CA ASP A 684 11.20 24.18 -38.59
C ASP A 684 12.32 25.25 -38.69
N MET A 685 13.37 25.13 -37.86
CA MET A 685 14.54 26.01 -37.85
C MET A 685 15.61 25.54 -38.84
N ASN A 686 16.13 26.48 -39.63
CA ASN A 686 17.34 26.27 -40.43
C ASN A 686 18.59 26.11 -39.53
N PRO A 687 19.74 25.66 -40.05
CA PRO A 687 20.94 25.43 -39.24
C PRO A 687 21.43 26.66 -38.45
N ASP A 688 21.34 27.87 -39.01
CA ASP A 688 21.74 29.10 -38.32
C ASP A 688 20.86 29.37 -37.10
N LEU A 689 19.55 29.16 -37.24
CA LEU A 689 18.59 29.28 -36.14
C LEU A 689 18.75 28.18 -35.09
N GLN A 690 19.12 26.96 -35.49
CA GLN A 690 19.44 25.89 -34.54
C GLN A 690 20.67 26.25 -33.69
N GLN A 691 21.68 26.89 -34.29
CA GLN A 691 22.83 27.39 -33.53
C GLN A 691 22.43 28.51 -32.58
N GLU A 692 21.64 29.49 -33.04
CA GLU A 692 21.17 30.58 -32.17
C GLU A 692 20.28 30.05 -31.02
N TRP A 693 19.44 29.05 -31.29
CA TRP A 693 18.69 28.34 -30.27
C TRP A 693 19.60 27.72 -29.21
N SER A 694 20.63 26.99 -29.64
CA SER A 694 21.60 26.38 -28.73
C SER A 694 22.30 27.42 -27.85
N GLU A 695 22.71 28.56 -28.41
CA GLU A 695 23.35 29.62 -27.63
C GLU A 695 22.40 30.26 -26.61
N ARG A 696 21.10 30.40 -26.92
CA ARG A 696 20.09 30.90 -25.96
C ARG A 696 19.89 29.92 -24.81
N VAL A 697 19.67 28.64 -25.10
CA VAL A 697 19.50 27.60 -24.07
C VAL A 697 20.75 27.47 -23.20
N LYS A 698 21.93 27.55 -23.82
CA LYS A 698 23.21 27.58 -23.09
C LYS A 698 23.28 28.79 -22.16
N THR A 699 22.89 29.99 -22.62
CA THR A 699 22.87 31.20 -21.81
C THR A 699 21.94 31.06 -20.59
N TRP A 700 20.71 30.55 -20.78
CA TRP A 700 19.80 30.29 -19.67
C TRP A 700 20.34 29.24 -18.70
N THR A 701 20.95 28.18 -19.21
CA THR A 701 21.59 27.14 -18.40
C THR A 701 22.72 27.73 -17.56
N GLN A 702 23.60 28.55 -18.15
CA GLN A 702 24.68 29.23 -17.43
C GLN A 702 24.17 30.23 -16.39
N ASN A 703 23.08 30.95 -16.69
CA ASN A 703 22.42 31.82 -15.72
C ASN A 703 21.86 31.01 -14.54
N ALA A 704 21.25 29.86 -14.78
CA ALA A 704 20.73 28.97 -13.74
C ALA A 704 21.86 28.36 -12.88
N ILE A 705 23.01 28.02 -13.47
CA ILE A 705 24.22 27.58 -12.75
C ILE A 705 24.76 28.71 -11.86
N LYS A 706 24.85 29.93 -12.40
CA LYS A 706 25.31 31.10 -11.66
C LYS A 706 24.37 31.41 -10.48
N GLY A 707 23.05 31.25 -10.70
CA GLY A 707 22.02 31.78 -9.82
C GLY A 707 22.10 33.30 -9.73
N TYR A 708 21.49 33.86 -8.68
CA TYR A 708 21.42 35.30 -8.43
C TYR A 708 22.11 35.68 -7.11
N PRO A 709 23.40 35.35 -6.92
CA PRO A 709 24.11 35.63 -5.68
C PRO A 709 24.27 37.13 -5.42
N ASP A 710 24.13 37.99 -6.44
CA ASP A 710 24.18 39.45 -6.27
C ASP A 710 22.91 40.00 -5.62
N ASP A 711 21.76 39.39 -5.92
CA ASP A 711 20.44 39.81 -5.42
C ASP A 711 20.00 39.04 -4.17
N TYR A 712 20.49 37.81 -3.97
CA TYR A 712 20.06 36.92 -2.91
C TYR A 712 21.22 36.34 -2.10
N THR A 713 20.98 36.17 -0.80
CA THR A 713 21.79 35.31 0.08
C THR A 713 21.32 33.86 -0.05
N PHE A 714 22.25 32.91 0.10
CA PHE A 714 22.00 31.47 0.01
C PHE A 714 21.40 31.01 -1.33
N ASP A 715 21.87 31.54 -2.46
CA ASP A 715 21.41 31.15 -3.80
C ASP A 715 22.51 30.48 -4.64
N GLY A 716 23.43 31.25 -5.23
CA GLY A 716 24.49 30.75 -6.11
C GLY A 716 25.90 30.84 -5.50
N LEU A 717 26.90 30.19 -6.10
CA LEU A 717 26.83 29.36 -7.31
C LEU A 717 26.15 28.00 -7.06
N ARG A 718 25.34 27.53 -8.02
CA ARG A 718 24.59 26.27 -7.93
C ARG A 718 25.39 25.12 -8.52
N LEU A 719 26.45 24.75 -7.81
CA LEU A 719 27.55 23.91 -8.31
C LEU A 719 27.18 22.47 -8.73
N GLN A 720 25.98 22.00 -8.39
CA GLN A 720 25.48 20.68 -8.78
C GLN A 720 24.61 20.73 -10.04
N TYR A 721 24.23 21.90 -10.54
CA TYR A 721 23.62 22.04 -11.85
C TYR A 721 24.73 22.23 -12.90
N PHE A 722 24.66 21.54 -14.03
CA PHE A 722 25.72 21.61 -15.05
C PHE A 722 25.19 21.83 -16.46
N ASP A 723 26.05 22.39 -17.30
CA ASP A 723 25.82 22.58 -18.74
C ASP A 723 26.44 21.40 -19.49
N PRO A 724 25.63 20.51 -20.11
CA PRO A 724 26.12 19.33 -20.81
C PRO A 724 26.92 19.66 -22.08
N THR A 725 26.91 20.90 -22.56
CA THR A 725 27.71 21.33 -23.74
C THR A 725 29.13 21.75 -23.39
N SER A 726 29.40 22.05 -22.12
CA SER A 726 30.72 22.44 -21.64
C SER A 726 31.27 21.50 -20.57
N THR A 727 30.40 20.67 -19.98
CA THR A 727 30.73 19.71 -18.96
C THR A 727 30.31 18.32 -19.40
N PHE A 728 31.22 17.36 -19.25
CA PHE A 728 30.97 15.98 -19.60
C PHE A 728 29.84 15.34 -18.80
N THR A 729 28.98 14.60 -19.50
CA THR A 729 28.01 13.68 -18.91
C THR A 729 28.69 12.33 -18.75
N SER A 730 28.88 11.88 -17.50
CA SER A 730 29.59 10.65 -17.17
C SER A 730 28.79 9.38 -17.52
N GLU A 731 29.47 8.24 -17.50
CA GLU A 731 28.93 6.93 -17.89
C GLU A 731 27.81 6.42 -16.96
N ASP A 732 27.78 6.91 -15.72
CA ASP A 732 26.74 6.62 -14.73
C ASP A 732 25.48 7.50 -14.90
N ALA A 733 25.36 8.23 -16.01
CA ALA A 733 24.23 9.11 -16.25
C ALA A 733 22.90 8.34 -16.30
N ALA A 734 21.97 8.77 -15.45
CA ALA A 734 20.60 8.30 -15.39
C ALA A 734 19.66 9.38 -15.95
N GLU A 735 18.79 9.00 -16.89
CA GLU A 735 17.71 9.86 -17.39
C GLU A 735 16.41 9.55 -16.64
N VAL A 736 15.80 10.56 -16.03
CA VAL A 736 14.57 10.42 -15.24
C VAL A 736 13.48 11.33 -15.78
N ASP A 737 12.29 10.77 -15.95
CA ASP A 737 11.11 11.54 -16.33
C ASP A 737 10.39 12.02 -15.08
N ILE A 738 10.35 13.34 -14.89
CA ILE A 738 9.57 13.96 -13.82
C ILE A 738 8.17 14.19 -14.38
N VAL A 739 7.14 13.56 -13.80
CA VAL A 739 5.78 13.49 -14.39
C VAL A 739 4.75 14.07 -13.43
N TRP A 740 3.82 14.88 -13.95
CA TRP A 740 2.69 15.41 -13.18
C TRP A 740 1.45 15.63 -14.07
N THR A 741 0.31 15.96 -13.44
CA THR A 741 -0.98 16.18 -14.12
C THR A 741 -1.03 17.55 -14.79
N ALA A 742 -1.57 17.61 -16.01
CA ALA A 742 -1.72 18.84 -16.80
C ALA A 742 -2.77 19.81 -16.24
N PHE A 743 -3.69 19.35 -15.38
CA PHE A 743 -4.70 20.20 -14.77
C PHE A 743 -4.09 21.17 -13.74
N PRO A 744 -4.37 22.49 -13.84
CA PRO A 744 -3.85 23.53 -12.94
C PRO A 744 -4.17 23.30 -11.45
N ASN A 745 -3.12 23.12 -10.63
CA ASN A 745 -3.31 22.90 -9.19
C ASN A 745 -3.96 24.11 -8.50
N GLN A 746 -3.60 25.32 -8.94
CA GLN A 746 -4.14 26.55 -8.36
C GLN A 746 -5.65 26.66 -8.57
N VAL A 747 -6.14 26.28 -9.75
CA VAL A 747 -7.58 26.22 -10.03
C VAL A 747 -8.25 25.14 -9.18
N LYS A 748 -7.60 23.98 -9.02
CA LYS A 748 -8.09 22.88 -8.16
C LYS A 748 -8.26 23.32 -6.71
N LYS A 749 -7.24 23.97 -6.13
CA LYS A 749 -7.24 24.45 -4.74
C LYS A 749 -8.28 25.54 -4.47
N ASN A 750 -8.50 26.43 -5.43
CA ASN A 750 -9.37 27.60 -5.28
C ASN A 750 -10.85 27.31 -5.63
N SER A 751 -11.20 26.05 -5.92
CA SER A 751 -12.53 25.66 -6.37
C SER A 751 -13.20 24.67 -5.42
N VAL A 752 -14.47 24.94 -5.11
CA VAL A 752 -15.27 24.12 -4.18
C VAL A 752 -15.81 22.85 -4.85
N THR A 753 -16.00 22.85 -6.18
CA THR A 753 -16.59 21.72 -6.92
C THR A 753 -15.86 21.43 -8.23
N ASP A 754 -15.95 20.18 -8.69
CA ASP A 754 -15.41 19.74 -9.98
C ASP A 754 -15.91 20.59 -11.16
N LYS A 755 -17.22 20.89 -11.19
CA LYS A 755 -17.79 21.73 -12.24
C LYS A 755 -17.12 23.11 -12.26
N LYS A 756 -16.99 23.75 -11.09
CA LYS A 756 -16.42 25.10 -10.98
C LYS A 756 -14.95 25.13 -11.41
N ARG A 757 -14.14 24.13 -11.00
CA ARG A 757 -12.73 24.08 -11.42
C ARG A 757 -12.57 23.84 -12.92
N TRP A 758 -13.39 22.98 -13.52
CA TRP A 758 -13.35 22.74 -14.97
C TRP A 758 -13.78 23.96 -15.77
N GLU A 759 -14.86 24.61 -15.34
CA GLU A 759 -15.34 25.85 -15.96
C GLU A 759 -14.30 26.97 -15.85
N THR A 760 -13.64 27.10 -14.69
CA THR A 760 -12.58 28.09 -14.49
C THR A 760 -11.39 27.81 -15.42
N ALA A 761 -10.89 26.58 -15.47
CA ALA A 761 -9.74 26.22 -16.29
C ALA A 761 -9.99 26.34 -17.82
N ASP A 762 -11.24 26.16 -18.27
CA ASP A 762 -11.64 26.41 -19.66
C ASP A 762 -11.93 27.90 -19.98
N SER A 763 -12.06 28.75 -18.96
CA SER A 763 -12.50 30.15 -19.14
C SER A 763 -11.43 31.07 -19.73
N SER A 764 -10.15 30.82 -19.44
CA SER A 764 -9.03 31.64 -19.90
C SER A 764 -7.75 30.82 -19.99
N ARG A 765 -6.87 31.22 -20.89
CA ARG A 765 -5.51 30.69 -21.00
C ARG A 765 -4.61 31.11 -19.83
N ASP A 766 -4.92 32.21 -19.16
CA ASP A 766 -4.12 32.73 -18.04
C ASP A 766 -4.17 31.83 -16.80
N VAL A 767 -5.19 30.96 -16.69
CA VAL A 767 -5.36 30.01 -15.57
C VAL A 767 -4.94 28.59 -15.92
N GLN A 768 -4.41 28.35 -17.12
CA GLN A 768 -3.84 27.08 -17.56
C GLN A 768 -2.32 27.07 -17.28
N ASP A 769 -1.95 27.25 -16.00
CA ASP A 769 -0.60 27.56 -15.55
C ASP A 769 0.27 26.34 -15.25
N GLU A 770 -0.01 25.18 -15.85
CA GLU A 770 0.67 23.92 -15.52
C GLU A 770 1.43 23.36 -16.74
N TYR A 771 2.11 24.22 -17.50
CA TYR A 771 2.92 23.88 -18.70
C TYR A 771 2.18 23.07 -19.78
N CYS A 772 0.85 23.06 -19.73
CA CYS A 772 -0.03 22.49 -20.73
C CYS A 772 -1.24 23.40 -20.88
N GLU A 773 -1.47 23.87 -22.11
CA GLU A 773 -2.58 24.75 -22.42
C GLU A 773 -3.44 24.12 -23.53
N TRP A 774 -4.74 24.41 -23.52
CA TRP A 774 -5.68 23.79 -24.44
C TRP A 774 -6.80 24.72 -24.90
N SER A 775 -7.39 24.33 -26.04
CA SER A 775 -8.62 24.94 -26.57
C SER A 775 -9.61 23.86 -27.01
N VAL A 776 -10.89 24.08 -26.72
CA VAL A 776 -12.02 23.23 -27.11
C VAL A 776 -12.71 23.77 -28.35
N LEU A 777 -13.05 22.92 -29.32
CA LEU A 777 -13.99 23.22 -30.40
C LEU A 777 -15.35 22.63 -30.03
N ARG A 778 -16.40 23.42 -30.22
CA ARG A 778 -17.79 22.97 -29.99
C ARG A 778 -18.58 23.03 -31.28
N ASP A 779 -19.48 22.08 -31.43
CA ASP A 779 -20.53 22.16 -32.45
C ASP A 779 -21.48 23.32 -32.10
N PRO A 780 -21.70 24.29 -33.01
CA PRO A 780 -22.48 25.48 -32.71
C PRO A 780 -23.98 25.21 -32.54
N LYS A 781 -24.50 24.08 -33.02
CA LYS A 781 -25.92 23.71 -32.90
C LYS A 781 -26.22 22.99 -31.59
N THR A 782 -25.32 22.11 -31.16
CA THR A 782 -25.52 21.25 -29.98
C THR A 782 -24.78 21.72 -28.74
N GLY A 783 -23.74 22.56 -28.89
CA GLY A 783 -22.83 22.97 -27.82
C GLY A 783 -21.88 21.88 -27.33
N LYS A 784 -21.94 20.67 -27.89
CA LYS A 784 -21.07 19.54 -27.55
C LYS A 784 -19.66 19.78 -28.06
N ILE A 785 -18.67 19.32 -27.30
CA ILE A 785 -17.26 19.36 -27.72
C ILE A 785 -17.06 18.37 -28.87
N THR A 786 -16.48 18.83 -29.96
CA THR A 786 -16.09 17.97 -31.09
C THR A 786 -14.60 17.64 -31.07
N ARG A 787 -13.77 18.56 -30.57
CA ARG A 787 -12.32 18.42 -30.51
C ARG A 787 -11.73 19.18 -29.33
N VAL A 788 -10.66 18.66 -28.74
CA VAL A 788 -9.80 19.40 -27.80
C VAL A 788 -8.36 19.31 -28.29
N THR A 789 -7.67 20.45 -28.35
CA THR A 789 -6.26 20.53 -28.76
C THR A 789 -5.42 20.97 -27.57
N PHE A 790 -4.37 20.22 -27.25
CA PHE A 790 -3.43 20.46 -26.15
C PHE A 790 -2.03 20.79 -26.69
N THR A 791 -1.30 21.71 -26.05
CA THR A 791 0.09 22.00 -26.39
C THR A 791 0.97 22.27 -25.17
N CYS A 792 2.25 21.91 -25.29
CA CYS A 792 3.35 22.24 -24.39
C CYS A 792 4.44 23.06 -25.11
N GLU A 793 4.16 23.64 -26.28
CA GLU A 793 5.16 24.38 -27.06
C GLU A 793 5.51 25.71 -26.38
N GLY A 794 6.75 25.83 -25.89
CA GLY A 794 7.24 27.04 -25.22
C GLY A 794 7.29 28.27 -26.14
N PRO A 795 6.95 29.47 -25.64
CA PRO A 795 6.91 30.69 -26.45
C PRO A 795 8.27 31.07 -27.03
N GLU A 796 9.38 30.70 -26.39
CA GLU A 796 10.75 31.07 -26.80
C GLU A 796 11.11 30.52 -28.18
N TYR A 797 10.69 29.29 -28.48
CA TYR A 797 10.89 28.66 -29.79
C TYR A 797 10.22 29.49 -30.90
N TRP A 798 8.97 29.89 -30.65
CA TRP A 798 8.17 30.69 -31.56
C TRP A 798 8.68 32.13 -31.68
N ASN A 799 9.12 32.73 -30.58
CA ASN A 799 9.72 34.07 -30.57
C ASN A 799 10.99 34.13 -31.40
N LEU A 800 11.89 33.14 -31.26
CA LEU A 800 13.13 33.11 -32.04
C LEU A 800 12.85 33.04 -33.55
N ILE A 801 11.93 32.17 -33.96
CA ILE A 801 11.51 32.10 -35.38
C ILE A 801 10.86 33.42 -35.79
N ALA A 802 9.99 34.01 -34.97
CA ALA A 802 9.35 35.28 -35.30
C ALA A 802 10.34 36.45 -35.45
N GLU A 803 11.39 36.48 -34.63
CA GLU A 803 12.45 37.49 -34.65
C GLU A 803 13.34 37.39 -35.89
N LYS A 804 13.59 36.17 -36.37
CA LYS A 804 14.62 35.91 -37.38
C LYS A 804 14.07 35.48 -38.74
N ASP A 805 12.92 34.84 -38.76
CA ASP A 805 12.23 34.36 -39.95
C ASP A 805 10.69 34.54 -39.82
N PRO A 806 10.20 35.79 -39.92
CA PRO A 806 8.78 36.10 -39.76
C PRO A 806 7.89 35.51 -40.86
N ASP A 807 8.46 35.12 -42.00
CA ASP A 807 7.73 34.45 -43.08
C ASP A 807 7.55 32.97 -42.78
N LYS A 808 8.57 32.29 -42.24
CA LYS A 808 8.43 30.92 -41.72
C LYS A 808 7.41 30.85 -40.58
N LEU A 809 7.40 31.84 -39.67
CA LEU A 809 6.38 31.92 -38.63
C LEU A 809 4.95 31.94 -39.22
N LEU A 810 4.73 32.76 -40.26
CA LEU A 810 3.43 32.85 -40.92
C LEU A 810 3.05 31.52 -41.59
N GLU A 811 4.00 30.84 -42.23
CA GLU A 811 3.81 29.50 -42.82
C GLU A 811 3.40 28.47 -41.76
N MET A 812 4.08 28.45 -40.61
CA MET A 812 3.76 27.55 -39.49
C MET A 812 2.36 27.83 -38.94
N TYR A 813 2.00 29.10 -38.73
CA TYR A 813 0.65 29.47 -38.30
C TYR A 813 -0.42 29.04 -39.30
N LYS A 814 -0.18 29.22 -40.61
CA LYS A 814 -1.10 28.77 -41.66
C LYS A 814 -1.26 27.25 -41.69
N THR A 815 -0.20 26.52 -41.37
CA THR A 815 -0.21 25.05 -41.31
C THR A 815 -1.05 24.55 -40.14
N ILE A 816 -0.99 25.25 -39.00
CA ILE A 816 -1.65 24.83 -37.76
C ILE A 816 -3.11 25.29 -37.69
N ILE A 817 -3.35 26.55 -38.06
CA ILE A 817 -4.64 27.22 -37.90
C ILE A 817 -5.44 27.19 -39.20
N GLY A 818 -4.77 27.42 -40.34
CA GLY A 818 -5.36 27.47 -41.67
C GLY A 818 -4.95 28.69 -42.49
N PRO A 819 -5.31 28.73 -43.78
CA PRO A 819 -4.81 29.71 -44.75
C PRO A 819 -5.24 31.16 -44.49
N ALA A 820 -6.25 31.37 -43.62
CA ALA A 820 -6.79 32.69 -43.30
C ALA A 820 -5.85 33.57 -42.45
N VAL A 821 -4.81 32.99 -41.83
CA VAL A 821 -3.85 33.75 -41.02
C VAL A 821 -3.05 34.71 -41.89
N LYS A 822 -2.99 35.98 -41.48
CA LYS A 822 -2.20 37.02 -42.14
C LYS A 822 -1.04 37.50 -41.26
N LYS A 823 -0.01 38.09 -41.86
CA LYS A 823 1.17 38.58 -41.13
C LYS A 823 0.79 39.67 -40.12
N GLU A 824 -0.12 40.56 -40.51
CA GLU A 824 -0.60 41.67 -39.67
C GLU A 824 -1.37 41.18 -38.43
N ASP A 825 -1.83 39.92 -38.44
CA ASP A 825 -2.48 39.32 -37.27
C ASP A 825 -1.47 38.89 -36.20
N LEU A 826 -0.23 38.59 -36.59
CA LEU A 826 0.80 38.00 -35.72
C LEU A 826 1.70 39.06 -35.09
N PHE A 827 1.84 40.23 -35.69
CA PHE A 827 2.77 41.27 -35.25
C PHE A 827 2.02 42.54 -34.82
N GLY A 828 2.44 43.14 -33.71
CA GLY A 828 1.91 44.41 -33.22
C GLY A 828 2.37 45.60 -34.07
N SER A 829 1.87 46.80 -33.75
CA SER A 829 2.24 48.06 -34.43
C SER A 829 3.74 48.37 -34.37
N ASN A 830 4.44 47.87 -33.35
CA ASN A 830 5.89 47.96 -33.18
C ASN A 830 6.68 46.90 -33.98
N LYS A 831 6.01 46.13 -34.85
CA LYS A 831 6.56 44.99 -35.60
C LYS A 831 7.14 43.86 -34.73
N LYS A 832 6.82 43.81 -33.44
CA LYS A 832 7.15 42.68 -32.57
C LYS A 832 6.05 41.64 -32.63
N TYR A 833 6.44 40.38 -32.51
CA TYR A 833 5.51 39.27 -32.45
C TYR A 833 4.60 39.38 -31.22
N ASN A 834 3.29 39.23 -31.45
CA ASN A 834 2.29 39.21 -30.40
C ASN A 834 1.93 37.75 -30.08
N GLN A 835 2.46 37.22 -28.99
CA GLN A 835 2.16 35.86 -28.51
C GLN A 835 0.65 35.66 -28.21
N LYS A 836 -0.02 36.71 -27.74
CA LYS A 836 -1.46 36.74 -27.46
C LYS A 836 -2.28 37.27 -28.65
N ASN A 837 -1.84 36.98 -29.87
CA ASN A 837 -2.59 37.32 -31.08
C ASN A 837 -3.95 36.60 -31.13
N LYS A 838 -4.84 37.08 -32.02
CA LYS A 838 -6.22 36.58 -32.14
C LYS A 838 -6.33 35.10 -32.52
N TRP A 839 -5.27 34.48 -33.03
CA TRP A 839 -5.26 33.06 -33.43
C TRP A 839 -4.79 32.15 -32.29
N ASN A 840 -3.99 32.67 -31.36
CA ASN A 840 -3.41 31.87 -30.28
C ASN A 840 -4.07 32.13 -28.92
N ASN A 841 -4.74 33.27 -28.69
CA ASN A 841 -5.32 33.63 -27.38
C ASN A 841 -6.81 33.26 -27.24
N ASN A 842 -7.15 32.00 -27.47
CA ASN A 842 -8.54 31.51 -27.38
C ASN A 842 -8.61 30.20 -26.59
N THR A 843 -9.73 29.96 -25.90
CA THR A 843 -10.05 28.66 -25.28
C THR A 843 -11.15 27.90 -25.99
N ASN A 844 -11.90 28.50 -26.91
CA ASN A 844 -13.15 27.96 -27.47
C ASN A 844 -13.18 27.77 -29.01
N THR A 845 -12.03 27.84 -29.68
CA THR A 845 -11.93 27.65 -31.14
C THR A 845 -11.39 26.26 -31.53
N GLY A 846 -10.90 25.49 -30.55
CA GLY A 846 -10.15 24.25 -30.75
C GLY A 846 -8.79 24.44 -31.44
N ASN A 847 -8.35 25.69 -31.57
CA ASN A 847 -7.11 26.07 -32.23
C ASN A 847 -6.20 26.80 -31.23
N ILE A 848 -4.97 26.33 -31.11
CA ILE A 848 -3.93 26.82 -30.20
C ILE A 848 -2.57 26.51 -30.83
N VAL A 849 -1.62 27.44 -30.74
CA VAL A 849 -0.29 27.32 -31.36
C VAL A 849 0.78 27.03 -30.32
N HIS A 850 0.87 27.84 -29.27
CA HIS A 850 1.89 27.68 -28.24
C HIS A 850 1.42 28.28 -26.92
N LEU A 851 2.18 28.02 -25.85
CA LEU A 851 1.92 28.49 -24.50
C LEU A 851 1.94 30.03 -24.45
N ILE A 852 1.00 30.64 -23.71
CA ILE A 852 0.92 32.11 -23.54
C ILE A 852 0.80 32.53 -22.08
N GLN A 853 0.66 31.55 -21.17
CA GLN A 853 0.65 31.80 -19.74
C GLN A 853 2.06 32.18 -19.29
N GLN A 854 2.18 33.26 -18.51
CA GLN A 854 3.46 33.92 -18.20
C GLN A 854 4.47 33.09 -17.39
N ASN A 855 4.02 32.07 -16.67
CA ASN A 855 4.85 31.15 -15.88
C ASN A 855 5.24 29.90 -16.68
N ASN A 856 4.62 29.67 -17.84
CA ASN A 856 4.85 28.52 -18.71
C ASN A 856 5.97 28.81 -19.73
N THR A 857 7.16 29.17 -19.23
CA THR A 857 8.33 29.56 -20.03
C THR A 857 9.45 28.54 -19.89
N LEU A 858 10.19 28.29 -20.97
CA LEU A 858 11.35 27.39 -20.96
C LEU A 858 12.48 27.88 -20.04
N GLU A 859 12.67 29.19 -19.93
CA GLU A 859 13.66 29.76 -19.01
C GLU A 859 13.33 29.43 -17.54
N ALA A 860 12.05 29.47 -17.17
CA ALA A 860 11.60 29.06 -15.84
C ALA A 860 11.85 27.56 -15.60
N GLU A 861 11.67 26.70 -16.60
CA GLU A 861 11.97 25.26 -16.48
C GLU A 861 13.45 25.00 -16.15
N ILE A 862 14.35 25.73 -16.82
CA ILE A 862 15.81 25.64 -16.59
C ILE A 862 16.16 26.21 -15.21
N GLU A 863 15.57 27.34 -14.81
CA GLU A 863 15.75 27.94 -13.49
C GLU A 863 15.23 27.03 -12.36
N LEU A 864 14.11 26.32 -12.58
CA LEU A 864 13.62 25.30 -11.64
C LEU A 864 14.65 24.19 -11.45
N GLY A 865 15.22 23.66 -12.53
CA GLY A 865 16.29 22.65 -12.47
C GLY A 865 17.53 23.16 -11.71
N GLY A 866 18.00 24.36 -12.02
CA GLY A 866 19.16 24.95 -11.35
C GLY A 866 18.90 25.29 -9.88
N GLY A 867 17.84 26.03 -9.58
CA GLY A 867 17.50 26.48 -8.23
C GLY A 867 17.22 25.33 -7.26
N SER A 868 16.69 24.22 -7.76
CA SER A 868 16.43 23.01 -6.99
C SER A 868 17.65 22.13 -6.75
N SER A 869 18.76 22.31 -7.48
CA SER A 869 19.99 21.54 -7.28
C SER A 869 20.72 21.91 -5.97
N VAL A 870 20.25 22.91 -5.23
CA VAL A 870 20.89 23.39 -4.01
C VAL A 870 20.39 22.61 -2.80
N VAL A 871 21.26 21.77 -2.22
CA VAL A 871 20.97 21.08 -0.95
C VAL A 871 21.02 22.07 0.21
N ARG A 872 20.02 22.01 1.11
CA ARG A 872 19.90 22.94 2.24
C ARG A 872 19.82 22.21 3.57
N VAL A 873 20.52 22.71 4.57
CA VAL A 873 20.52 22.21 5.96
C VAL A 873 20.10 23.35 6.89
N ILE A 874 18.84 23.34 7.34
CA ILE A 874 18.31 24.37 8.24
C ILE A 874 18.26 23.80 9.65
N ASN A 875 18.93 24.47 10.59
CA ASN A 875 19.00 24.05 12.00
C ASN A 875 19.46 22.58 12.18
N GLY A 876 20.46 22.16 11.39
CA GLY A 876 21.00 20.79 11.43
C GLY A 876 20.16 19.75 10.68
N ARG A 877 19.01 20.12 10.10
CA ARG A 877 18.15 19.22 9.31
C ARG A 877 18.25 19.50 7.81
N VAL A 878 18.53 18.47 7.02
CA VAL A 878 18.44 18.54 5.55
C VAL A 878 16.98 18.73 5.14
N LEU A 879 16.70 19.68 4.26
CA LEU A 879 15.36 19.84 3.70
C LEU A 879 15.13 18.81 2.58
N THR A 880 13.97 18.15 2.60
CA THR A 880 13.70 17.00 1.73
C THR A 880 12.32 17.02 1.10
N SER A 881 11.30 17.55 1.78
CA SER A 881 9.93 17.62 1.26
C SER A 881 9.73 18.71 0.22
N GLU A 882 8.82 18.48 -0.73
CA GLU A 882 8.58 19.40 -1.86
C GLU A 882 8.27 20.83 -1.39
N GLN A 883 7.39 20.95 -0.38
CA GLN A 883 6.94 22.25 0.14
C GLN A 883 8.03 22.99 0.92
N GLU A 884 8.88 22.29 1.66
CA GLU A 884 9.99 22.92 2.37
C GLU A 884 11.07 23.39 1.40
N LEU A 885 11.38 22.56 0.40
CA LEU A 885 12.37 22.88 -0.62
C LEU A 885 11.97 24.10 -1.43
N ILE A 886 10.73 24.16 -1.94
CA ILE A 886 10.30 25.28 -2.77
C ILE A 886 10.17 26.59 -1.98
N LYS A 887 9.67 26.55 -0.74
CA LYS A 887 9.59 27.74 0.12
C LYS A 887 10.97 28.25 0.51
N CYS A 888 11.90 27.35 0.78
CA CYS A 888 13.25 27.72 1.21
C CYS A 888 14.15 28.12 0.03
N GLY A 889 14.00 27.47 -1.13
CA GLY A 889 14.76 27.74 -2.34
C GLY A 889 14.21 28.90 -3.17
N SER A 890 12.91 29.19 -3.07
CA SER A 890 12.21 30.23 -3.84
C SER A 890 12.52 30.16 -5.34
N TYR A 891 12.54 28.94 -5.90
CA TYR A 891 12.82 28.69 -7.32
C TYR A 891 11.54 28.64 -8.19
N GLY A 892 10.35 28.66 -7.58
CA GLY A 892 9.07 28.60 -8.29
C GLY A 892 7.88 28.87 -7.35
N SER A 893 6.69 28.49 -7.77
CA SER A 893 5.44 28.64 -7.00
C SER A 893 5.08 27.37 -6.22
N ALA A 894 4.96 27.50 -4.90
CA ALA A 894 4.58 26.39 -4.02
C ALA A 894 3.17 25.83 -4.29
N ASP A 895 2.33 26.59 -5.01
CA ASP A 895 0.94 26.22 -5.23
C ASP A 895 0.63 25.48 -6.53
N ARG A 896 1.62 25.32 -7.42
CA ARG A 896 1.55 24.51 -8.65
C ARG A 896 1.80 23.02 -8.36
N PHE A 897 1.56 22.14 -9.34
CA PHE A 897 2.02 20.74 -9.25
C PHE A 897 3.48 20.61 -9.69
N SER A 898 3.86 21.27 -10.78
CA SER A 898 5.16 21.18 -11.44
C SER A 898 6.30 21.60 -10.52
N ASP A 899 6.28 22.84 -10.05
CA ASP A 899 7.43 23.48 -9.43
C ASP A 899 7.91 22.75 -8.16
N PRO A 900 7.04 22.42 -7.17
CA PRO A 900 7.47 21.68 -6.00
C PRO A 900 7.93 20.26 -6.35
N HIS A 901 7.29 19.61 -7.31
CA HIS A 901 7.59 18.22 -7.69
C HIS A 901 8.91 18.07 -8.47
N ILE A 902 9.13 18.93 -9.48
CA ILE A 902 10.41 19.08 -10.19
C ILE A 902 11.50 19.39 -9.18
N GLY A 903 11.25 20.35 -8.30
CA GLY A 903 12.21 20.78 -7.31
C GLY A 903 12.62 19.67 -6.34
N ALA A 904 11.66 18.87 -5.87
CA ALA A 904 11.95 17.75 -4.98
C ALA A 904 12.72 16.62 -5.68
N THR A 905 12.33 16.27 -6.90
CA THR A 905 12.99 15.20 -7.66
C THR A 905 14.43 15.56 -7.99
N VAL A 906 14.68 16.76 -8.51
CA VAL A 906 16.03 17.24 -8.82
C VAL A 906 16.88 17.36 -7.54
N ASN A 907 16.34 17.90 -6.45
CA ASN A 907 17.05 17.96 -5.18
C ASN A 907 17.36 16.57 -4.62
N GLY A 908 16.51 15.57 -4.89
CA GLY A 908 16.73 14.18 -4.53
C GLY A 908 18.03 13.61 -5.11
N PHE A 909 18.37 13.95 -6.35
CA PHE A 909 19.66 13.60 -6.97
C PHE A 909 20.80 14.44 -6.40
N ALA A 910 20.60 15.74 -6.20
CA ALA A 910 21.63 16.60 -5.60
C ALA A 910 22.04 16.11 -4.19
N ARG A 911 21.10 15.62 -3.38
CA ARG A 911 21.37 15.02 -2.05
C ARG A 911 22.14 13.71 -2.11
N GLN A 912 22.16 13.03 -3.26
CA GLN A 912 23.00 11.86 -3.52
C GLN A 912 24.40 12.24 -4.02
N ALA A 913 24.79 13.52 -3.86
CA ALA A 913 26.05 14.06 -4.34
C ALA A 913 26.25 13.85 -5.86
N ALA A 914 25.16 13.92 -6.63
CA ALA A 914 25.17 13.89 -8.10
C ALA A 914 25.19 15.32 -8.69
N ASP A 915 25.65 15.41 -9.94
CA ASP A 915 25.44 16.54 -10.84
C ASP A 915 24.15 16.31 -11.64
N VAL A 916 23.36 17.36 -11.82
CA VAL A 916 22.04 17.32 -12.46
C VAL A 916 21.90 18.35 -13.58
N THR A 917 21.15 18.02 -14.61
CA THR A 917 20.77 18.95 -15.69
C THR A 917 19.42 18.55 -16.30
N ILE A 918 18.77 19.46 -17.03
CA ILE A 918 17.59 19.10 -17.83
C ILE A 918 18.05 18.43 -19.12
N ARG A 919 17.40 17.33 -19.52
CA ARG A 919 17.79 16.54 -20.69
C ARG A 919 17.59 17.34 -21.97
N ASN A 920 18.57 17.31 -22.87
CA ASN A 920 18.41 17.79 -24.23
C ASN A 920 17.42 16.90 -25.04
N PRO A 921 16.50 17.44 -25.85
CA PRO A 921 16.12 18.85 -25.97
C PRO A 921 15.34 19.32 -24.74
N VAL A 922 15.70 20.51 -24.23
CA VAL A 922 15.05 21.09 -23.05
C VAL A 922 13.65 21.56 -23.45
N ALA A 923 12.63 20.94 -22.87
CA ALA A 923 11.22 21.36 -22.90
C ALA A 923 10.38 20.41 -22.03
N ILE A 924 9.12 20.80 -21.78
CA ILE A 924 8.08 19.93 -21.27
C ILE A 924 7.32 19.25 -22.41
N TYR A 925 7.00 17.97 -22.21
CA TYR A 925 6.37 17.11 -23.20
C TYR A 925 5.05 16.53 -22.70
N LEU A 926 4.09 16.41 -23.60
CA LEU A 926 2.89 15.60 -23.39
C LEU A 926 3.30 14.14 -23.19
N ASN A 927 2.73 13.49 -22.18
CA ASN A 927 3.11 12.13 -21.80
C ASN A 927 2.00 11.12 -22.11
N VAL A 928 1.09 10.86 -21.17
CA VAL A 928 0.04 9.85 -21.28
C VAL A 928 -1.30 10.47 -20.93
N LEU A 929 -2.32 10.21 -21.76
CA LEU A 929 -3.71 10.43 -21.40
C LEU A 929 -4.29 9.12 -20.86
N ASP A 930 -4.65 9.08 -19.58
CA ASP A 930 -5.30 7.92 -18.96
C ASP A 930 -6.79 7.91 -19.33
N THR A 931 -7.16 7.06 -20.28
CA THR A 931 -8.55 6.91 -20.73
C THR A 931 -9.31 5.80 -19.99
N SER A 932 -8.75 5.22 -18.92
CA SER A 932 -9.38 4.09 -18.19
C SER A 932 -10.75 4.43 -17.58
N ALA A 933 -11.00 5.70 -17.26
CA ALA A 933 -12.26 6.20 -16.73
C ALA A 933 -13.25 6.66 -17.84
N PHE A 934 -12.89 6.52 -19.12
CA PHE A 934 -13.64 7.05 -20.25
C PHE A 934 -14.58 5.97 -20.81
N ASP A 935 -15.85 6.33 -20.99
CA ASP A 935 -16.88 5.48 -21.56
C ASP A 935 -17.38 6.08 -22.87
N THR A 936 -17.12 5.39 -23.98
CA THR A 936 -17.62 5.76 -25.31
C THR A 936 -19.04 5.19 -25.52
N PRO A 937 -19.93 5.91 -26.24
CA PRO A 937 -21.28 5.42 -26.53
C PRO A 937 -21.32 4.09 -27.29
N ASP A 938 -20.37 3.87 -28.19
CA ASP A 938 -20.26 2.66 -29.03
C ASP A 938 -19.35 1.58 -28.44
N LYS A 939 -18.85 1.77 -27.21
CA LYS A 939 -17.88 0.88 -26.53
C LYS A 939 -16.54 0.69 -27.26
N SER A 940 -16.22 1.57 -28.21
CA SER A 940 -14.87 1.66 -28.76
C SER A 940 -13.86 2.11 -27.71
N ASP A 941 -12.60 1.73 -27.91
CA ASP A 941 -11.51 2.15 -27.03
C ASP A 941 -11.30 3.68 -27.12
N PRO A 942 -11.53 4.43 -26.03
CA PRO A 942 -11.38 5.89 -26.00
C PRO A 942 -9.95 6.37 -26.27
N ASP A 943 -8.93 5.53 -26.09
CA ASP A 943 -7.52 5.88 -26.37
C ASP A 943 -7.29 6.13 -27.86
N GLN A 944 -8.07 5.48 -28.75
CA GLN A 944 -7.95 5.62 -30.20
C GLN A 944 -8.27 7.04 -30.72
N TYR A 945 -8.89 7.87 -29.89
CA TYR A 945 -9.25 9.25 -30.23
C TYR A 945 -8.18 10.27 -29.82
N TRP A 946 -7.15 9.85 -29.09
CA TRP A 946 -5.99 10.67 -28.74
C TRP A 946 -4.88 10.54 -29.80
N LYS A 947 -4.39 11.68 -30.31
CA LYS A 947 -3.35 11.71 -31.34
C LYS A 947 -2.33 12.77 -31.05
N PHE A 948 -1.06 12.39 -30.97
CA PHE A 948 0.04 13.35 -31.09
C PHE A 948 0.12 13.86 -32.53
N VAL A 949 0.16 15.17 -32.69
CA VAL A 949 0.18 15.82 -34.01
C VAL A 949 1.44 16.64 -34.26
N ARG A 950 2.30 16.80 -33.24
CA ARG A 950 3.59 17.48 -33.37
C ARG A 950 4.57 16.98 -32.31
N GLY A 951 5.78 16.66 -32.75
CA GLY A 951 6.86 16.12 -31.92
C GLY A 951 7.70 15.08 -32.67
N SER A 952 8.33 14.19 -31.91
CA SER A 952 9.25 13.17 -32.40
C SER A 952 8.81 11.78 -31.94
N ASP A 953 8.31 10.98 -32.88
CA ASP A 953 7.93 9.58 -32.64
C ASP A 953 9.13 8.70 -32.26
N THR A 954 10.31 9.02 -32.79
CA THR A 954 11.56 8.29 -32.53
C THR A 954 11.98 8.44 -31.07
N HIS A 955 11.86 9.66 -30.51
CA HIS A 955 12.30 9.97 -29.15
C HIS A 955 11.14 10.01 -28.14
N LYS A 956 9.89 9.83 -28.62
CA LYS A 956 8.66 9.92 -27.83
C LYS A 956 8.49 11.28 -27.12
N LEU A 957 8.93 12.35 -27.77
CA LEU A 957 8.84 13.71 -27.26
C LEU A 957 7.76 14.46 -28.03
N TYR A 958 6.61 14.72 -27.41
CA TYR A 958 5.47 15.32 -28.09
C TYR A 958 5.10 16.65 -27.45
N VAL A 959 4.78 17.64 -28.28
CA VAL A 959 4.48 19.00 -27.85
C VAL A 959 3.09 19.47 -28.24
N ARG A 960 2.37 18.69 -29.08
CA ARG A 960 0.96 18.93 -29.38
C ARG A 960 0.19 17.64 -29.61
N ALA A 961 -1.03 17.59 -29.10
CA ALA A 961 -1.97 16.50 -29.31
C ALA A 961 -3.40 16.99 -29.49
N ILE A 962 -4.23 16.13 -30.08
CA ILE A 962 -5.64 16.35 -30.34
C ILE A 962 -6.43 15.15 -29.81
N TYR A 963 -7.54 15.44 -29.12
CA TYR A 963 -8.59 14.47 -28.82
C TYR A 963 -9.82 14.74 -29.68
N GLU A 964 -10.12 13.86 -30.63
CA GLU A 964 -11.20 14.03 -31.62
C GLU A 964 -11.79 12.69 -32.05
N VAL A 965 -13.12 12.61 -32.07
CA VAL A 965 -13.84 11.43 -32.55
C VAL A 965 -14.04 11.53 -34.08
N PRO A 966 -13.66 10.51 -34.87
CA PRO A 966 -13.91 10.51 -36.30
C PRO A 966 -15.40 10.62 -36.63
N ALA A 967 -15.76 11.44 -37.62
CA ALA A 967 -17.15 11.67 -38.02
C ALA A 967 -17.93 10.38 -38.33
N ALA A 968 -17.25 9.33 -38.84
CA ALA A 968 -17.83 8.03 -39.14
C ALA A 968 -18.39 7.28 -37.93
N LYS A 969 -18.02 7.67 -36.69
CA LYS A 969 -18.51 7.05 -35.46
C LYS A 969 -19.93 7.49 -35.06
N GLY A 970 -20.43 8.59 -35.61
CA GLY A 970 -21.79 9.09 -35.33
C GLY A 970 -21.98 9.73 -33.94
N PHE A 971 -20.91 9.94 -33.18
CA PHE A 971 -20.90 10.70 -31.91
C PHE A 971 -19.66 11.60 -31.83
N THR A 972 -19.63 12.50 -30.85
CA THR A 972 -18.57 13.50 -30.65
C THR A 972 -17.90 13.35 -29.29
N VAL A 973 -16.80 14.07 -29.03
CA VAL A 973 -16.12 14.06 -27.72
C VAL A 973 -17.10 14.36 -26.58
N GLY A 974 -18.04 15.28 -26.78
CA GLY A 974 -19.06 15.63 -25.78
C GLY A 974 -20.07 14.54 -25.45
N ASP A 975 -20.09 13.43 -26.19
CA ASP A 975 -20.92 12.25 -25.94
C ASP A 975 -20.20 11.19 -25.08
N ILE A 976 -18.88 11.29 -24.94
CA ILE A 976 -18.08 10.41 -24.09
C ILE A 976 -18.32 10.80 -22.62
N LYS A 977 -18.33 9.81 -21.72
CA LYS A 977 -18.42 10.03 -20.28
C LYS A 977 -17.08 9.77 -19.60
N ILE A 978 -16.76 10.54 -18.57
CA ILE A 978 -15.65 10.26 -17.63
C ILE A 978 -16.27 10.08 -16.25
N GLY A 979 -16.10 8.90 -15.64
CA GLY A 979 -16.72 8.59 -14.34
C GLY A 979 -18.24 8.77 -14.34
N GLY A 980 -18.91 8.35 -15.43
CA GLY A 980 -20.35 8.48 -15.61
C GLY A 980 -20.87 9.87 -16.01
N LYS A 981 -20.03 10.91 -16.06
CA LYS A 981 -20.40 12.29 -16.44
C LYS A 981 -19.96 12.61 -17.87
N LEU A 982 -20.85 13.19 -18.68
CA LEU A 982 -20.50 13.63 -20.04
C LEU A 982 -19.36 14.65 -20.04
N ILE A 983 -18.48 14.58 -21.04
CA ILE A 983 -17.42 15.56 -21.25
C ILE A 983 -18.07 16.88 -21.70
N LYS A 984 -17.99 17.88 -20.84
CA LYS A 984 -18.48 19.25 -21.09
C LYS A 984 -17.35 20.27 -21.16
N TYR A 985 -16.16 19.95 -20.67
CA TYR A 985 -15.00 20.84 -20.59
C TYR A 985 -13.74 20.12 -21.07
N GLY A 986 -12.80 20.85 -21.68
CA GLY A 986 -11.47 20.31 -22.03
C GLY A 986 -10.67 19.97 -20.78
N ALA A 987 -10.87 20.75 -19.72
CA ALA A 987 -10.27 20.53 -18.41
C ALA A 987 -10.61 19.18 -17.76
N GLN A 988 -11.76 18.56 -18.11
CA GLN A 988 -12.08 17.19 -17.67
C GLN A 988 -11.12 16.15 -18.24
N ILE A 989 -10.61 16.38 -19.44
CA ILE A 989 -9.60 15.52 -20.08
C ILE A 989 -8.22 15.84 -19.49
N ALA A 990 -7.94 17.13 -19.23
CA ALA A 990 -6.67 17.57 -18.63
C ALA A 990 -6.39 16.94 -17.24
N ASP A 991 -7.43 16.59 -16.46
CA ASP A 991 -7.30 15.86 -15.19
C ASP A 991 -6.62 14.49 -15.34
N PHE A 992 -6.73 13.89 -16.52
CA PHE A 992 -6.21 12.55 -16.83
C PHE A 992 -5.01 12.61 -17.78
N LEU A 993 -4.62 13.81 -18.22
CA LEU A 993 -3.44 14.03 -19.04
C LEU A 993 -2.24 14.29 -18.14
N THR A 994 -1.17 13.52 -18.34
CA THR A 994 0.12 13.78 -17.72
C THR A 994 1.06 14.46 -18.70
N ILE A 995 1.94 15.30 -18.17
CA ILE A 995 3.08 15.89 -18.87
C ILE A 995 4.36 15.58 -18.11
N ARG A 996 5.50 15.74 -18.78
CA ARG A 996 6.80 15.39 -18.21
C ARG A 996 7.93 16.35 -18.61
N ILE A 997 8.89 16.53 -17.72
CA ILE A 997 10.21 17.08 -18.04
C ILE A 997 11.29 16.02 -17.80
N PRO A 998 12.06 15.62 -18.83
CA PRO A 998 13.15 14.68 -18.63
C PRO A 998 14.39 15.39 -18.04
N ALA A 999 14.97 14.82 -17.00
CA ALA A 999 16.21 15.28 -16.37
C ALA A 999 17.33 14.23 -16.50
N VAL A 1000 18.57 14.66 -16.34
CA VAL A 1000 19.77 13.80 -16.31
C VAL A 1000 20.49 14.02 -15.00
N ALA A 1001 20.83 12.94 -14.30
CA ALA A 1001 21.70 12.95 -13.13
C ALA A 1001 22.91 12.05 -13.39
N CYS A 1002 24.11 12.50 -13.01
CA CYS A 1002 25.36 11.75 -13.23
C CYS A 1002 26.39 12.10 -12.14
N ARG A 1003 27.53 11.40 -12.09
CA ARG A 1003 28.58 11.59 -11.07
C ARG A 1003 28.09 11.34 -9.65
N PHE A 1004 27.29 10.29 -9.46
CA PHE A 1004 26.72 9.95 -8.16
C PHE A 1004 27.82 9.74 -7.11
N GLY A 1005 27.65 10.34 -5.92
CA GLY A 1005 28.64 10.25 -4.84
C GLY A 1005 29.93 11.04 -5.04
N GLN A 1006 30.11 11.74 -6.18
CA GLN A 1006 31.38 12.38 -6.51
C GLN A 1006 31.42 13.88 -6.14
N ARG A 1007 30.25 14.53 -5.92
CA ARG A 1007 30.18 15.95 -5.62
C ARG A 1007 30.10 16.27 -4.14
N THR A 1008 31.17 16.84 -3.61
CA THR A 1008 31.25 17.40 -2.26
C THR A 1008 30.93 18.90 -2.27
N VAL A 1009 29.70 19.27 -2.61
CA VAL A 1009 29.22 20.66 -2.48
C VAL A 1009 28.62 20.84 -1.09
N PRO A 1010 29.13 21.77 -0.25
CA PRO A 1010 28.54 22.02 1.06
C PRO A 1010 27.09 22.49 0.95
N ALA A 1011 26.20 21.87 1.73
CA ALA A 1011 24.82 22.30 1.79
C ALA A 1011 24.71 23.72 2.37
N LEU A 1012 23.78 24.51 1.84
CA LEU A 1012 23.54 25.87 2.34
C LEU A 1012 22.75 25.83 3.64
N THR A 1013 23.18 26.64 4.62
CA THR A 1013 22.62 26.64 5.98
C THR A 1013 21.43 27.60 6.17
N GLY A 1014 20.97 28.21 5.08
CA GLY A 1014 19.90 29.20 5.08
C GLY A 1014 18.97 29.05 3.89
N CYS A 1015 17.76 29.60 4.01
CA CYS A 1015 16.85 29.78 2.89
C CYS A 1015 17.25 30.99 2.06
N ARG A 1016 16.95 30.93 0.75
CA ARG A 1016 17.17 32.03 -0.19
C ARG A 1016 16.44 33.27 0.30
N LYS A 1017 17.15 34.39 0.46
CA LYS A 1017 16.58 35.66 0.94
C LYS A 1017 17.16 36.83 0.16
N PRO A 1018 16.36 37.85 -0.21
CA PRO A 1018 16.86 39.06 -0.85
C PRO A 1018 17.94 39.72 0.01
N LYS A 1019 19.04 40.16 -0.62
CA LYS A 1019 20.04 41.01 0.03
C LYS A 1019 19.45 42.40 0.26
N ALA A 1020 19.77 43.01 1.39
CA ALA A 1020 19.47 44.42 1.60
C ALA A 1020 20.22 45.22 0.54
N LYS A 1021 19.49 45.95 -0.32
CA LYS A 1021 20.11 46.89 -1.27
C LYS A 1021 20.93 47.89 -0.44
N SER A 1022 22.23 48.01 -0.71
CA SER A 1022 23.05 48.99 -0.01
C SER A 1022 22.47 50.39 -0.27
N SER A 1023 22.31 51.16 0.79
CA SER A 1023 21.78 52.52 0.78
C SER A 1023 22.67 53.53 0.04
N LEU A 1024 23.77 53.09 -0.60
CA LEU A 1024 24.74 53.92 -1.31
C LEU A 1024 24.27 54.43 -2.68
N ILE A 1025 23.09 54.03 -3.16
CA ILE A 1025 22.49 54.58 -4.39
C ILE A 1025 21.29 55.47 -4.09
N ALA A 1026 20.76 55.47 -2.86
CA ALA A 1026 19.63 56.31 -2.46
C ALA A 1026 20.00 57.81 -2.29
N GLU A 1027 21.28 58.13 -2.17
CA GLU A 1027 21.76 59.53 -2.10
C GLU A 1027 21.93 60.19 -3.48
N LYS A 1028 22.21 59.43 -4.56
CA LYS A 1028 22.29 60.02 -5.91
C LYS A 1028 20.92 60.24 -6.56
N SER A 1029 19.89 59.50 -6.13
CA SER A 1029 18.51 59.66 -6.64
C SER A 1029 17.74 60.78 -5.95
N ARG A 1030 18.15 61.19 -4.74
CA ARG A 1030 17.51 62.30 -4.00
C ARG A 1030 17.93 63.69 -4.53
N ASP A 1031 19.12 63.82 -5.10
CA ASP A 1031 19.56 65.08 -5.72
C ASP A 1031 18.89 65.38 -7.08
N PHE A 1032 18.39 64.35 -7.77
CA PHE A 1032 17.69 64.53 -9.05
C PHE A 1032 16.19 64.85 -8.89
N LEU A 1033 15.57 64.42 -7.78
CA LEU A 1033 14.15 64.68 -7.48
C LEU A 1033 13.90 66.04 -6.78
N ASN A 1034 14.90 66.63 -6.13
CA ASN A 1034 14.78 67.96 -5.52
C ASN A 1034 14.93 69.13 -6.51
N ARG A 1035 15.30 68.87 -7.78
CA ARG A 1035 15.36 69.91 -8.84
C ARG A 1035 14.11 69.99 -9.72
N SER A 1036 13.14 69.10 -9.52
CA SER A 1036 11.98 68.98 -10.42
C SER A 1036 10.63 69.33 -9.79
N ASN A 1037 10.57 69.58 -8.47
CA ASN A 1037 9.34 69.93 -7.74
C ASN A 1037 9.14 71.44 -7.55
N LEU A 1038 9.30 72.19 -8.62
CA LEU A 1038 8.72 73.52 -8.78
C LEU A 1038 7.92 73.48 -10.07
N VAL A 1039 6.64 73.12 -9.97
CA VAL A 1039 5.48 73.58 -10.76
C VAL A 1039 4.30 72.60 -10.56
N MET A 1040 3.28 73.12 -9.85
CA MET A 1040 1.84 72.83 -9.92
C MET A 1040 1.32 71.50 -9.30
N LEU A 1041 0.68 71.51 -8.12
CA LEU A 1041 -0.67 71.96 -7.73
C LEU A 1041 -1.84 71.12 -8.27
N ASN A 1042 -2.54 70.49 -7.31
CA ASN A 1042 -3.97 70.15 -7.19
C ASN A 1042 -4.79 69.78 -8.44
N ILE A 1043 -5.52 68.67 -8.35
CA ILE A 1043 -7.00 68.64 -8.28
C ILE A 1043 -7.46 67.21 -7.90
N ASP A 1044 -8.34 67.16 -6.90
CA ASP A 1044 -9.11 66.01 -6.42
C ASP A 1044 -10.23 65.58 -7.38
N ASP A 1045 -10.72 64.36 -7.13
CA ASP A 1045 -12.08 63.84 -7.32
C ASP A 1045 -12.64 63.40 -8.68
N LYS A 1046 -13.17 62.15 -8.65
CA LYS A 1046 -14.10 61.42 -9.54
C LYS A 1046 -13.58 60.76 -10.82
N LEU A 1047 -13.40 59.43 -10.78
CA LEU A 1047 -14.13 58.43 -11.59
C LEU A 1047 -13.86 56.99 -11.12
#